data_AF-A0A7R9ASB1-F1
#
_entry.id   AF-A0A7R9ASB1-F1
#
_cell.length_a   1.000
_cell.length_b   1.000
_cell.length_c   1.000
_cell.angle_alpha   90.00
_cell.angle_beta   90.00
_cell.angle_gamma   90.00
#
_symmetry.space_group_name_H-M   'P 1'
#
loop_
_entity.id
_entity.type
_entity.pdbx_description
1 polymer ?
#
loop_
_entity_poly.entity_id
_entity_poly.type
_entity_poly.pdbx_seq_one_letter_code
_entity_poly.pdbx_strand_id
1 'polypeptide(L)'
;MKFLVAEYKVLKPPGNTSVRNLANLQQSKHLKDESLVVTGTGISPMASLVLRDSSQLTAFKSYQTKLCIPMLNHMICKNMCLAAVTSESQNLASDNQIKPTLIVCRRRGGFGFETRQVIVECFVAKNIPIQLHSLHANVVVDHLAMGGRYLSSRRGVARLHGRYAVPLNFQVTHKATEMVVTWSTVNDTRPMVEGSWVEYGLDVLNLTANSSYSGTTSFRDQYIHRVKLTDLEPGSVYVYHCGSELGWSTVFWFKTRPEGQSWSPMLAVYGDLGNSYAESLTLLQKEAQRGLYDAFIHAGDFAYDLDSEEGRVGDEFLGQIESIAGYVPYMTCPGNHEQANNFSDYRNRFSMPGNTEGLWYSFDVGPIHFISISTEVYYFLEYGFELLTRQFSWLKEDLKIAILAENRALRPWIIVYGHRPMYCSNENTDDCTSNQTQTRTGFMELLGKGLEDLFYDYGVDLEIWAHEHSYERLWPIYNYQIYNGSLDSPYSNPEAPVHVITGSAGCSEFHDPFKSKQPYWSAFRSADYGYNRLKVFNSTHLYMESVCFYVAAYHCGSEKGWSPVFWFKTRPPGHSWSPALAVYGDLGYHNARSLPHLQNEVQRGFYDAVIHAGDFAYDMNDEEGNVGDKFLRQIESMAGYIPYMTCPGNHEANNNFSDYRNRFSMPGNTEGLWYSFDVGPIHFISISTEVYYFLEYGFELLTRQFNWLKEDLKKATKPSNRALRPWIIVYGHRPMYCSNKNIDDCTMNQTRTRIGTPDIMNDGLEDMFYNHGVDLEIWAHEHSYERLWPIYNYQIYNGSLREPYRNPGAPVHVITGSAGCDEKHDPFKSKQPYWSAFRSVDYGYNRLKVFNSTHLYMEYVSVEHHRVSISRSRCTNTQYRSTGGSDTRS
;
A
#
# COMPACT_ATOMS: atom_id res chain seq x y z
N MET A 1 42.99 -37.91 3.34
CA MET A 1 43.98 -37.39 2.36
C MET A 1 43.62 -35.91 2.12
N LYS A 2 44.54 -34.96 2.37
CA LYS A 2 45.27 -34.17 1.33
C LYS A 2 44.35 -33.40 0.36
N PHE A 3 44.38 -32.08 0.17
CA PHE A 3 44.90 -30.84 0.84
C PHE A 3 43.93 -29.70 0.33
N LEU A 4 43.53 -28.65 1.07
CA LEU A 4 44.25 -27.39 1.42
C LEU A 4 44.96 -26.68 0.22
N VAL A 5 45.01 -25.34 0.07
CA VAL A 5 44.25 -24.18 0.62
C VAL A 5 44.70 -22.88 -0.11
N ALA A 6 43.93 -21.78 -0.03
CA ALA A 6 44.37 -20.35 -0.18
C ALA A 6 44.94 -19.90 -1.58
N GLU A 7 45.15 -18.61 -1.93
CA GLU A 7 44.59 -17.31 -1.49
C GLU A 7 44.81 -16.19 -2.55
N TYR A 8 44.25 -14.99 -2.28
CA TYR A 8 44.41 -13.70 -2.96
C TYR A 8 45.84 -13.28 -3.36
N LYS A 9 45.96 -12.48 -4.45
CA LYS A 9 46.38 -11.06 -4.33
C LYS A 9 46.09 -10.17 -5.55
N VAL A 10 45.81 -8.90 -5.25
CA VAL A 10 45.68 -7.76 -6.17
C VAL A 10 46.98 -6.94 -6.14
N LEU A 11 47.34 -6.25 -7.23
CA LEU A 11 48.13 -5.00 -7.17
C LEU A 11 47.90 -4.11 -8.42
N LYS A 12 48.33 -2.84 -8.34
CA LYS A 12 48.02 -1.73 -9.28
C LYS A 12 49.28 -1.23 -10.06
N PRO A 13 49.15 -0.31 -11.05
CA PRO A 13 50.19 -0.02 -12.06
C PRO A 13 51.24 1.01 -11.59
N PRO A 14 52.31 1.27 -12.37
CA PRO A 14 52.27 2.37 -13.35
C PRO A 14 53.10 2.12 -14.64
N GLY A 15 53.12 3.07 -15.58
CA GLY A 15 54.12 3.10 -16.66
C GLY A 15 53.68 3.85 -17.92
N ASN A 16 54.48 4.82 -18.38
CA ASN A 16 54.22 5.65 -19.56
C ASN A 16 55.31 5.41 -20.64
N THR A 17 55.20 6.06 -21.81
CA THR A 17 56.18 6.11 -22.94
C THR A 17 56.26 4.91 -23.91
N SER A 18 56.56 5.08 -25.21
CA SER A 18 56.43 6.25 -26.11
C SER A 18 56.55 5.88 -27.61
N VAL A 19 55.95 6.71 -28.47
CA VAL A 19 56.33 7.06 -29.87
C VAL A 19 56.88 5.97 -30.81
N ARG A 20 56.16 5.74 -31.94
CA ARG A 20 56.78 5.75 -33.28
C ARG A 20 55.81 6.01 -34.44
N ASN A 21 56.18 6.97 -35.29
CA ASN A 21 55.50 7.40 -36.51
C ASN A 21 55.58 6.34 -37.64
N LEU A 22 54.61 6.32 -38.59
CA LEU A 22 54.81 6.84 -39.97
C LEU A 22 53.63 6.60 -40.96
N ALA A 23 53.24 7.68 -41.63
CA ALA A 23 52.97 7.84 -43.09
C ALA A 23 51.95 6.97 -43.89
N ASN A 24 50.96 7.69 -44.46
CA ASN A 24 50.59 7.79 -45.90
C ASN A 24 49.79 6.71 -46.67
N LEU A 25 48.54 7.11 -47.02
CA LEU A 25 47.99 7.27 -48.39
C LEU A 25 48.18 6.16 -49.47
N GLN A 26 47.06 5.61 -50.00
CA GLN A 26 46.56 5.95 -51.36
C GLN A 26 45.24 5.24 -51.82
N GLN A 27 44.47 5.95 -52.68
CA GLN A 27 43.67 5.52 -53.86
C GLN A 27 42.46 4.52 -53.81
N SER A 28 41.24 5.09 -53.81
CA SER A 28 40.22 5.07 -54.91
C SER A 28 39.44 3.81 -55.38
N LYS A 29 38.31 4.07 -56.10
CA LYS A 29 37.35 3.19 -56.85
C LYS A 29 36.21 2.57 -56.01
N HIS A 30 34.97 2.36 -56.52
CA HIS A 30 34.30 2.72 -57.81
C HIS A 30 32.75 2.71 -57.65
N LEU A 31 32.01 3.49 -58.48
CA LEU A 31 30.75 3.22 -59.24
C LEU A 31 29.68 2.23 -58.67
N LYS A 32 28.35 2.41 -58.75
CA LYS A 32 27.39 3.17 -59.62
C LYS A 32 26.13 3.53 -58.79
N ASP A 33 25.47 4.68 -58.93
CA ASP A 33 24.45 5.10 -59.93
C ASP A 33 23.12 4.30 -59.95
N GLU A 34 22.02 4.94 -59.52
CA GLU A 34 20.90 5.29 -60.43
C GLU A 34 20.20 6.58 -59.91
N SER A 35 19.37 7.26 -60.73
CA SER A 35 19.17 8.73 -60.60
C SER A 35 17.86 9.31 -61.18
N LEU A 36 17.81 10.65 -61.34
CA LEU A 36 16.84 11.53 -62.03
C LEU A 36 15.69 12.16 -61.18
N VAL A 37 15.25 13.44 -61.36
CA VAL A 37 15.92 14.67 -61.88
C VAL A 37 15.09 15.98 -61.61
N VAL A 38 15.72 17.06 -61.10
CA VAL A 38 15.44 18.53 -61.39
C VAL A 38 14.09 19.16 -60.92
N THR A 39 13.88 20.48 -60.67
CA THR A 39 14.61 21.79 -60.85
C THR A 39 14.59 22.59 -59.51
N GLY A 40 15.41 23.60 -59.16
CA GLY A 40 15.63 24.94 -59.79
C GLY A 40 14.45 25.90 -59.52
N THR A 41 14.55 27.16 -59.02
CA THR A 41 15.63 28.10 -58.57
C THR A 41 15.01 29.08 -57.52
N GLY A 42 15.61 30.12 -56.91
CA GLY A 42 16.91 30.82 -56.98
C GLY A 42 16.90 32.17 -56.20
N ILE A 43 17.79 33.12 -56.54
CA ILE A 43 17.85 34.55 -56.11
C ILE A 43 18.42 34.89 -54.69
N SER A 44 19.16 36.01 -54.64
CA SER A 44 19.89 36.69 -53.55
C SER A 44 19.91 38.21 -53.91
N PRO A 45 20.29 39.23 -53.09
CA PRO A 45 21.19 39.26 -51.90
C PRO A 45 20.54 40.01 -50.69
N MET A 46 21.15 40.83 -49.78
CA MET A 46 22.46 41.51 -49.68
C MET A 46 22.82 41.99 -48.24
N ALA A 47 24.10 42.38 -48.08
CA ALA A 47 24.74 43.44 -47.26
C ALA A 47 23.95 44.30 -46.21
N SER A 48 24.54 44.93 -45.17
CA SER A 48 25.87 44.84 -44.48
C SER A 48 26.00 45.96 -43.40
N LEU A 49 27.12 46.01 -42.64
CA LEU A 49 27.65 47.16 -41.83
C LEU A 49 26.82 47.60 -40.56
N VAL A 50 27.37 48.29 -39.53
CA VAL A 50 28.72 48.30 -38.88
C VAL A 50 28.78 49.16 -37.58
N LEU A 51 29.67 48.82 -36.62
CA LEU A 51 30.21 49.68 -35.50
C LEU A 51 29.17 50.23 -34.46
N ARG A 52 29.48 50.74 -33.24
CA ARG A 52 30.67 50.74 -32.34
C ARG A 52 30.27 51.09 -30.87
N ASP A 53 31.22 50.88 -29.93
CA ASP A 53 31.62 51.71 -28.74
C ASP A 53 30.64 52.71 -28.07
N SER A 54 30.73 53.05 -26.76
CA SER A 54 31.47 52.51 -25.59
C SER A 54 31.16 53.33 -24.32
N SER A 55 31.34 52.76 -23.10
CA SER A 55 31.69 53.48 -21.84
C SER A 55 30.63 54.44 -21.23
N GLN A 56 30.62 54.88 -19.96
CA GLN A 56 31.33 54.48 -18.71
C GLN A 56 30.64 55.06 -17.44
N LEU A 57 31.06 54.57 -16.25
CA LEU A 57 31.19 55.28 -14.95
C LEU A 57 30.01 55.66 -14.01
N THR A 58 30.15 55.17 -12.75
CA THR A 58 29.84 55.78 -11.41
C THR A 58 28.41 56.13 -10.94
N ALA A 59 27.87 55.23 -10.11
CA ALA A 59 27.60 55.38 -8.66
C ALA A 59 27.00 56.67 -8.04
N PHE A 60 25.97 56.51 -7.18
CA PHE A 60 26.05 56.79 -5.72
C PHE A 60 24.93 56.09 -4.90
N LYS A 61 24.92 56.27 -3.57
CA LYS A 61 23.98 55.68 -2.56
C LYS A 61 22.56 56.33 -2.66
N SER A 62 21.42 55.78 -2.23
CA SER A 62 21.06 55.26 -0.88
C SER A 62 19.55 54.86 -0.74
N TYR A 63 19.25 53.98 0.22
CA TYR A 63 17.99 53.77 1.01
C TYR A 63 16.58 53.56 0.39
N GLN A 64 15.85 52.67 1.08
CA GLN A 64 14.38 52.59 1.32
C GLN A 64 13.39 51.92 0.31
N THR A 65 13.12 50.64 0.63
CA THR A 65 11.77 50.02 0.83
C THR A 65 10.79 49.69 -0.32
N LYS A 66 10.17 48.52 -0.12
CA LYS A 66 8.88 47.97 -0.63
C LYS A 66 8.82 47.33 -2.04
N LEU A 67 8.52 46.02 -1.97
CA LEU A 67 7.81 45.13 -2.89
C LEU A 67 7.37 45.68 -4.27
N CYS A 68 7.74 44.96 -5.32
CA CYS A 68 6.76 44.23 -6.16
C CYS A 68 7.42 43.12 -7.00
N ILE A 69 6.76 41.96 -7.06
CA ILE A 69 6.97 40.83 -7.98
C ILE A 69 6.13 41.14 -9.24
N PRO A 70 6.57 40.90 -10.51
CA PRO A 70 6.95 39.56 -10.98
C PRO A 70 8.05 39.43 -12.06
N MET A 71 8.62 38.22 -12.17
CA MET A 71 8.95 37.61 -13.46
C MET A 71 8.59 36.11 -13.44
N LEU A 72 7.64 35.71 -14.29
CA LEU A 72 7.66 34.35 -14.85
C LEU A 72 8.84 34.27 -15.82
N ASN A 73 9.41 33.09 -16.00
CA ASN A 73 10.15 32.78 -17.22
C ASN A 73 9.83 31.35 -17.69
N HIS A 74 9.46 31.23 -18.97
CA HIS A 74 9.06 29.97 -19.59
C HIS A 74 10.28 29.22 -20.15
N MET A 75 10.26 27.89 -20.02
CA MET A 75 10.59 26.99 -21.13
C MET A 75 9.36 26.07 -21.35
N ILE A 76 8.82 25.81 -22.55
CA ILE A 76 9.37 25.57 -23.90
C ILE A 76 9.97 24.14 -23.96
N CYS A 77 9.42 23.16 -24.71
CA CYS A 77 8.31 23.20 -25.68
C CYS A 77 7.80 21.80 -26.09
N LYS A 78 6.76 21.78 -26.95
CA LYS A 78 6.28 20.66 -27.82
C LYS A 78 5.55 19.51 -27.10
N ASN A 79 4.50 18.91 -27.66
CA ASN A 79 4.07 18.87 -29.08
C ASN A 79 2.67 19.44 -29.36
N MET A 80 2.45 19.89 -30.60
CA MET A 80 1.13 20.07 -31.20
C MET A 80 0.90 19.00 -32.27
N CYS A 81 -0.28 18.40 -32.29
CA CYS A 81 -0.85 17.81 -33.51
C CYS A 81 -2.16 18.52 -33.82
N LEU A 82 -2.19 19.28 -34.92
CA LEU A 82 -3.41 19.89 -35.44
C LEU A 82 -4.08 18.88 -36.38
N ALA A 83 -5.32 18.50 -36.11
CA ALA A 83 -6.15 17.73 -37.03
C ALA A 83 -7.39 18.56 -37.39
N ALA A 84 -7.36 19.16 -38.58
CA ALA A 84 -8.52 19.85 -39.14
C ALA A 84 -9.24 18.90 -40.10
N VAL A 85 -10.50 18.58 -39.81
CA VAL A 85 -11.41 17.91 -40.75
C VAL A 85 -12.63 18.80 -40.93
N THR A 86 -13.00 19.05 -42.18
CA THR A 86 -14.08 19.95 -42.57
C THR A 86 -15.47 19.33 -42.36
N SER A 87 -16.45 20.17 -42.04
CA SER A 87 -17.84 19.78 -41.88
C SER A 87 -18.53 19.47 -43.20
N GLU A 88 -19.09 18.27 -43.37
CA GLU A 88 -20.08 18.00 -44.40
C GLU A 88 -21.06 16.89 -43.98
N SER A 89 -22.32 17.25 -43.75
CA SER A 89 -23.44 16.31 -43.60
C SER A 89 -24.76 17.04 -43.86
N GLN A 90 -25.57 16.54 -44.79
CA GLN A 90 -26.86 17.15 -45.14
C GLN A 90 -28.04 16.43 -44.46
N ASN A 91 -29.03 17.25 -44.07
CA ASN A 91 -30.44 16.97 -43.76
C ASN A 91 -30.97 15.54 -44.02
N LEU A 92 -31.75 15.01 -43.05
CA LEU A 92 -33.22 15.03 -43.14
C LEU A 92 -33.95 14.50 -41.87
N ALA A 93 -34.94 15.28 -41.41
CA ALA A 93 -36.25 14.89 -40.81
C ALA A 93 -36.33 13.86 -39.64
N SER A 94 -37.27 13.93 -38.70
CA SER A 94 -38.32 14.93 -38.35
C SER A 94 -38.73 14.67 -36.88
N ASP A 95 -38.64 15.63 -35.96
CA ASP A 95 -39.52 16.81 -35.73
C ASP A 95 -40.72 16.51 -34.80
N ASN A 96 -40.73 17.17 -33.64
CA ASN A 96 -41.95 17.46 -32.87
C ASN A 96 -41.68 18.65 -31.92
N GLN A 97 -42.24 19.83 -32.23
CA GLN A 97 -41.89 21.11 -31.61
C GLN A 97 -42.82 21.51 -30.45
N ILE A 98 -42.24 22.19 -29.45
CA ILE A 98 -42.84 23.43 -28.90
C ILE A 98 -41.75 24.52 -28.90
N LYS A 99 -42.15 25.79 -29.12
CA LYS A 99 -41.28 26.89 -29.59
C LYS A 99 -40.72 27.78 -28.46
N PRO A 100 -39.58 28.46 -28.69
CA PRO A 100 -38.96 29.37 -27.72
C PRO A 100 -39.57 30.79 -27.74
N THR A 101 -39.41 31.52 -26.63
CA THR A 101 -39.77 32.95 -26.52
C THR A 101 -38.53 33.84 -26.70
N LEU A 102 -38.66 34.89 -27.51
CA LEU A 102 -37.60 35.85 -27.83
C LEU A 102 -37.68 37.10 -26.92
N ILE A 103 -36.53 37.63 -26.47
CA ILE A 103 -36.43 38.98 -25.90
C ILE A 103 -35.36 39.76 -26.66
N VAL A 104 -35.68 41.00 -27.05
CA VAL A 104 -34.83 41.87 -27.87
C VAL A 104 -34.48 43.15 -27.10
N CYS A 105 -33.19 43.42 -26.90
CA CYS A 105 -32.73 44.68 -26.33
C CYS A 105 -32.62 45.78 -27.40
N ARG A 106 -33.11 46.99 -27.10
CA ARG A 106 -33.06 48.15 -28.00
C ARG A 106 -32.35 49.33 -27.31
N ARG A 107 -31.43 50.00 -28.03
CA ARG A 107 -30.53 51.01 -27.46
C ARG A 107 -30.86 52.43 -27.94
N ARG A 108 -31.14 53.33 -27.01
CA ARG A 108 -30.95 54.80 -27.08
C ARG A 108 -30.60 55.29 -25.66
N GLY A 109 -29.77 56.31 -25.53
CA GLY A 109 -29.14 56.66 -24.24
C GLY A 109 -29.19 58.15 -23.90
N GLY A 110 -28.68 58.47 -22.71
CA GLY A 110 -28.53 59.82 -22.16
C GLY A 110 -27.65 59.76 -20.90
N PHE A 111 -26.89 60.82 -20.65
CA PHE A 111 -25.85 60.98 -19.63
C PHE A 111 -26.22 60.49 -18.21
N GLY A 112 -25.24 59.87 -17.53
CA GLY A 112 -25.26 59.54 -16.10
C GLY A 112 -23.94 58.86 -15.67
N PHE A 113 -23.50 59.07 -14.42
CA PHE A 113 -22.31 58.45 -13.84
C PHE A 113 -22.60 57.08 -13.20
N GLU A 114 -21.54 56.41 -12.73
CA GLU A 114 -21.50 55.16 -11.95
C GLU A 114 -21.77 53.84 -12.71
N THR A 115 -20.69 53.07 -12.88
CA THR A 115 -20.70 51.71 -13.44
C THR A 115 -21.06 50.67 -12.38
N ARG A 116 -22.33 50.25 -12.33
CA ARG A 116 -22.71 48.96 -11.74
C ARG A 116 -22.57 47.85 -12.79
N GLN A 117 -21.98 46.72 -12.42
CA GLN A 117 -21.99 45.52 -13.27
C GLN A 117 -23.41 44.97 -13.40
N VAL A 118 -23.77 44.52 -14.61
CA VAL A 118 -24.96 43.69 -14.82
C VAL A 118 -24.52 42.23 -14.67
N ILE A 119 -24.96 41.59 -13.59
CA ILE A 119 -24.78 40.15 -13.37
C ILE A 119 -25.88 39.42 -14.14
N VAL A 120 -25.51 38.38 -14.88
CA VAL A 120 -26.44 37.40 -15.45
C VAL A 120 -26.34 36.13 -14.60
N GLU A 121 -27.34 35.90 -13.74
CA GLU A 121 -27.36 34.72 -12.86
C GLU A 121 -27.82 33.47 -13.62
N CYS A 122 -26.87 32.65 -14.07
CA CYS A 122 -27.14 31.28 -14.50
C CYS A 122 -27.01 30.32 -13.32
N PHE A 123 -28.13 30.02 -12.65
CA PHE A 123 -28.16 29.04 -11.57
C PHE A 123 -27.90 27.61 -12.08
N VAL A 124 -26.67 27.13 -11.88
CA VAL A 124 -26.31 25.71 -12.02
C VAL A 124 -26.05 25.13 -10.63
N ALA A 125 -27.11 24.61 -9.99
CA ALA A 125 -27.01 23.98 -8.69
C ALA A 125 -26.35 22.60 -8.78
N LYS A 126 -25.00 22.55 -8.71
CA LYS A 126 -24.26 21.31 -8.51
C LYS A 126 -24.36 20.88 -7.03
N ASN A 127 -25.03 19.77 -6.76
CA ASN A 127 -24.89 19.07 -5.48
C ASN A 127 -23.49 18.44 -5.41
N ILE A 128 -22.59 19.01 -4.62
CA ILE A 128 -21.29 18.42 -4.31
C ILE A 128 -21.46 17.58 -3.03
N PRO A 129 -21.23 16.25 -3.06
CA PRO A 129 -21.17 15.46 -1.84
C PRO A 129 -19.87 15.80 -1.10
N ILE A 130 -19.98 16.46 0.06
CA ILE A 130 -18.86 16.72 0.96
C ILE A 130 -18.94 15.72 2.12
N GLN A 131 -17.96 14.81 2.20
CA GLN A 131 -17.85 13.86 3.29
C GLN A 131 -17.16 14.52 4.49
N LEU A 132 -17.95 15.18 5.33
CA LEU A 132 -17.46 15.77 6.57
C LEU A 132 -17.15 14.67 7.60
N HIS A 133 -15.87 14.53 7.94
CA HIS A 133 -15.44 13.96 9.22
C HIS A 133 -15.85 14.92 10.37
N SER A 134 -15.80 14.47 11.63
CA SER A 134 -16.47 15.15 12.75
C SER A 134 -15.79 16.44 13.23
N LEU A 135 -15.94 17.51 12.47
CA LEU A 135 -15.40 18.84 12.78
C LEU A 135 -16.37 19.66 13.66
N HIS A 136 -15.86 20.15 14.79
CA HIS A 136 -16.68 20.75 15.86
C HIS A 136 -16.93 22.26 15.67
N ALA A 137 -17.60 22.61 14.58
CA ALA A 137 -18.13 23.96 14.34
C ALA A 137 -19.59 23.92 13.85
N ASN A 138 -20.31 25.03 14.01
CA ASN A 138 -21.51 25.26 13.20
C ASN A 138 -21.06 25.43 11.74
N VAL A 139 -21.22 24.39 10.92
CA VAL A 139 -20.83 24.42 9.50
C VAL A 139 -21.76 25.37 8.73
N VAL A 140 -21.34 26.63 8.62
CA VAL A 140 -21.97 27.63 7.77
C VAL A 140 -21.38 27.50 6.37
N VAL A 141 -22.12 26.87 5.46
CA VAL A 141 -21.77 26.82 4.04
C VAL A 141 -22.12 28.16 3.40
N ASP A 142 -21.22 29.13 3.49
CA ASP A 142 -21.36 30.43 2.82
C ASP A 142 -20.99 30.30 1.33
N HIS A 143 -21.97 30.52 0.44
CA HIS A 143 -21.73 30.59 -1.00
C HIS A 143 -21.07 31.92 -1.40
N LEU A 144 -19.73 31.92 -1.48
CA LEU A 144 -18.96 33.03 -2.04
C LEU A 144 -18.98 33.01 -3.57
N ALA A 145 -19.64 34.00 -4.19
CA ALA A 145 -19.43 34.31 -5.60
C ALA A 145 -18.05 34.97 -5.79
N MET A 146 -17.39 34.74 -6.93
CA MET A 146 -16.08 35.34 -7.22
C MET A 146 -16.21 36.85 -7.51
N GLY A 147 -16.14 37.64 -6.44
CA GLY A 147 -16.21 39.10 -6.43
C GLY A 147 -16.47 39.57 -5.01
N GLY A 148 -15.45 40.13 -4.35
CA GLY A 148 -15.50 40.37 -2.91
C GLY A 148 -16.61 41.33 -2.45
N ARG A 149 -17.18 41.03 -1.26
CA ARG A 149 -18.22 41.78 -0.54
C ARG A 149 -19.67 41.62 -1.04
N TYR A 150 -20.29 40.46 -0.79
CA TYR A 150 -21.61 40.33 -0.13
C TYR A 150 -21.92 38.83 0.13
N LEU A 151 -22.67 38.52 1.20
CA LEU A 151 -23.15 37.17 1.52
C LEU A 151 -24.61 37.02 1.05
N SER A 152 -24.94 35.93 0.34
CA SER A 152 -26.23 35.78 -0.35
C SER A 152 -27.29 34.96 0.40
N SER A 153 -26.91 33.89 1.13
CA SER A 153 -27.83 33.15 2.01
C SER A 153 -27.07 32.31 3.04
N ARG A 154 -27.71 32.05 4.19
CA ARG A 154 -27.23 31.11 5.21
C ARG A 154 -28.22 29.95 5.35
N ARG A 155 -27.72 28.72 5.51
CA ARG A 155 -28.49 27.57 5.99
C ARG A 155 -27.72 26.90 7.12
N GLY A 156 -28.28 26.90 8.34
CA GLY A 156 -27.74 26.13 9.45
C GLY A 156 -28.25 24.69 9.43
N VAL A 157 -27.36 23.72 9.56
CA VAL A 157 -27.70 22.30 9.74
C VAL A 157 -27.39 21.92 11.19
N ALA A 158 -28.42 21.88 12.04
CA ALA A 158 -28.26 21.41 13.41
C ALA A 158 -28.19 19.88 13.44
N ARG A 159 -27.09 19.32 13.97
CA ARG A 159 -27.00 17.91 14.38
C ARG A 159 -27.18 17.77 15.89
N LEU A 160 -27.71 16.63 16.31
CA LEU A 160 -27.95 16.30 17.72
C LEU A 160 -26.64 15.99 18.47
N HIS A 161 -26.66 16.09 19.80
CA HIS A 161 -25.47 16.04 20.66
C HIS A 161 -24.89 14.62 20.87
N GLY A 162 -23.58 14.56 21.09
CA GLY A 162 -22.79 13.36 21.41
C GLY A 162 -21.34 13.61 20.96
N ARG A 163 -20.38 14.05 21.78
CA ARG A 163 -19.86 13.52 23.05
C ARG A 163 -19.17 12.15 22.88
N TYR A 164 -17.93 12.18 22.43
CA TYR A 164 -17.00 11.04 22.48
C TYR A 164 -15.62 11.54 22.92
N ALA A 165 -14.93 10.75 23.72
CA ALA A 165 -13.55 10.97 24.11
C ALA A 165 -12.63 10.21 23.15
N VAL A 166 -11.68 10.91 22.53
CA VAL A 166 -10.68 10.29 21.65
C VAL A 166 -9.51 9.80 22.51
N PRO A 167 -9.21 8.48 22.62
CA PRO A 167 -7.99 8.01 23.28
C PRO A 167 -6.74 8.40 22.45
N LEU A 168 -6.02 9.42 22.94
CA LEU A 168 -4.86 10.01 22.28
C LEU A 168 -3.62 9.12 22.37
N ASN A 169 -3.50 8.41 23.49
CA ASN A 169 -2.26 7.78 23.86
C ASN A 169 -2.44 6.67 24.91
N PHE A 170 -1.73 5.57 24.67
CA PHE A 170 -1.43 4.52 25.63
C PHE A 170 0.06 4.54 25.96
N GLN A 171 0.46 4.77 27.22
CA GLN A 171 1.87 4.63 27.59
C GLN A 171 2.22 3.28 28.20
N VAL A 172 3.27 2.69 27.65
CA VAL A 172 4.17 1.82 28.41
C VAL A 172 4.71 2.57 29.63
N THR A 173 4.34 2.12 30.83
CA THR A 173 5.01 2.51 32.07
C THR A 173 6.21 1.59 32.37
N HIS A 174 7.00 1.91 33.40
CA HIS A 174 8.05 1.01 33.90
C HIS A 174 7.54 -0.35 34.45
N LYS A 175 6.21 -0.58 34.53
CA LYS A 175 5.61 -1.85 34.96
C LYS A 175 4.74 -2.46 33.86
N ALA A 176 4.65 -3.77 33.82
CA ALA A 176 3.67 -4.46 32.97
C ALA A 176 2.21 -4.25 33.45
N THR A 177 2.03 -3.94 34.74
CA THR A 177 0.75 -3.84 35.45
C THR A 177 0.13 -2.44 35.50
N GLU A 178 0.78 -1.43 34.92
CA GLU A 178 0.25 -0.05 34.85
C GLU A 178 0.21 0.45 33.39
N MET A 179 -0.88 1.11 33.03
CA MET A 179 -1.13 1.72 31.71
C MET A 179 -1.70 3.13 31.91
N VAL A 180 -1.38 4.08 31.04
CA VAL A 180 -1.98 5.43 31.06
C VAL A 180 -2.89 5.58 29.84
N VAL A 181 -4.13 6.02 30.07
CA VAL A 181 -5.08 6.44 29.04
C VAL A 181 -5.18 7.96 29.05
N THR A 182 -4.86 8.59 27.93
CA THR A 182 -5.01 10.04 27.72
C THR A 182 -6.14 10.30 26.73
N TRP A 183 -7.04 11.26 26.98
CA TRP A 183 -8.09 11.66 26.01
C TRP A 183 -8.36 13.16 26.00
N SER A 184 -9.07 13.64 24.96
CA SER A 184 -9.44 15.05 24.80
C SER A 184 -10.96 15.26 24.82
N THR A 185 -11.43 16.37 25.38
CA THR A 185 -12.84 16.82 25.30
C THR A 185 -12.96 18.35 25.15
N VAL A 186 -14.07 18.83 24.56
CA VAL A 186 -14.39 20.27 24.44
C VAL A 186 -15.02 20.84 25.73
N ASN A 187 -15.70 20.00 26.51
CA ASN A 187 -16.44 20.41 27.71
C ASN A 187 -15.65 20.06 28.97
N ASP A 188 -15.48 21.04 29.86
CA ASP A 188 -14.94 20.82 31.20
C ASP A 188 -15.77 19.77 31.99
N THR A 189 -15.09 18.74 32.50
CA THR A 189 -15.68 17.70 33.34
C THR A 189 -15.46 17.92 34.84
N ARG A 190 -14.59 18.87 35.24
CA ARG A 190 -14.27 19.21 36.64
C ARG A 190 -15.46 19.61 37.53
N PRO A 191 -16.62 20.11 37.03
CA PRO A 191 -17.78 20.36 37.89
C PRO A 191 -18.36 19.11 38.57
N MET A 192 -17.90 17.91 38.19
CA MET A 192 -18.30 16.63 38.79
C MET A 192 -17.10 16.04 39.57
N VAL A 193 -17.37 15.44 40.73
CA VAL A 193 -16.41 15.29 41.85
C VAL A 193 -15.08 14.62 41.47
N GLU A 194 -15.08 13.71 40.49
CA GLU A 194 -13.89 12.98 40.02
C GLU A 194 -13.84 12.93 38.47
N GLY A 195 -14.22 14.03 37.81
CA GLY A 195 -14.75 14.09 36.43
C GLY A 195 -14.01 13.45 35.24
N SER A 196 -12.88 12.76 35.38
CA SER A 196 -12.24 12.03 34.27
C SER A 196 -12.20 10.53 34.58
N TRP A 197 -12.97 9.72 33.85
CA TRP A 197 -13.18 8.30 34.12
C TRP A 197 -12.74 7.36 33.00
N VAL A 198 -12.27 6.17 33.37
CA VAL A 198 -12.09 5.01 32.49
C VAL A 198 -12.77 3.80 33.14
N GLU A 199 -13.66 3.13 32.42
CA GLU A 199 -14.14 1.80 32.81
C GLU A 199 -13.47 0.76 31.90
N TYR A 200 -13.11 -0.40 32.46
CA TYR A 200 -12.29 -1.40 31.80
C TYR A 200 -12.49 -2.81 32.39
N GLY A 201 -11.92 -3.83 31.77
CA GLY A 201 -11.86 -5.19 32.27
C GLY A 201 -11.49 -6.18 31.16
N LEU A 202 -11.35 -7.47 31.47
CA LEU A 202 -10.83 -8.46 30.51
C LEU A 202 -11.81 -8.67 29.33
N ASP A 203 -13.02 -9.17 29.62
CA ASP A 203 -14.10 -9.38 28.64
C ASP A 203 -15.27 -8.39 28.80
N VAL A 204 -15.35 -7.69 29.93
CA VAL A 204 -16.47 -6.81 30.32
C VAL A 204 -15.96 -5.59 31.08
N LEU A 205 -16.66 -4.46 30.97
CA LEU A 205 -16.36 -3.24 31.70
C LEU A 205 -16.88 -3.38 33.16
N ASN A 206 -16.00 -3.78 34.08
CA ASN A 206 -16.34 -4.04 35.48
C ASN A 206 -15.33 -3.49 36.51
N LEU A 207 -14.22 -2.93 36.03
CA LEU A 207 -13.25 -2.16 36.80
C LEU A 207 -13.35 -0.68 36.38
N THR A 208 -12.93 0.21 37.28
CA THR A 208 -13.07 1.65 37.09
C THR A 208 -11.85 2.37 37.66
N ALA A 209 -11.37 3.40 36.96
CA ALA A 209 -10.30 4.29 37.41
C ALA A 209 -10.66 5.74 37.07
N ASN A 210 -10.20 6.70 37.87
CA ASN A 210 -10.53 8.11 37.71
C ASN A 210 -9.30 9.04 37.87
N SER A 211 -9.48 10.33 37.58
CA SER A 211 -8.45 11.36 37.72
C SER A 211 -9.04 12.76 37.76
N SER A 212 -8.43 13.64 38.57
CA SER A 212 -8.72 15.08 38.60
C SER A 212 -7.84 15.91 37.66
N TYR A 213 -6.97 15.28 36.85
CA TYR A 213 -6.10 16.00 35.91
C TYR A 213 -6.88 16.47 34.67
N SER A 214 -6.88 17.78 34.44
CA SER A 214 -7.22 18.40 33.16
C SER A 214 -6.11 19.37 32.72
N GLY A 215 -5.39 19.04 31.66
CA GLY A 215 -4.59 20.02 30.91
C GLY A 215 -5.48 20.87 30.00
N THR A 216 -5.03 22.07 29.60
CA THR A 216 -5.73 22.93 28.64
C THR A 216 -4.77 23.40 27.56
N THR A 217 -5.19 23.41 26.29
CA THR A 217 -4.39 23.97 25.19
C THR A 217 -4.41 25.49 25.23
N SER A 218 -3.44 26.13 24.57
CA SER A 218 -3.13 27.55 24.79
C SER A 218 -4.20 28.54 24.28
N PHE A 219 -5.12 28.11 23.43
CA PHE A 219 -5.98 29.01 22.63
C PHE A 219 -7.49 28.70 22.67
N ARG A 220 -7.93 27.57 23.25
CA ARG A 220 -9.34 27.17 23.26
C ARG A 220 -9.72 26.45 24.55
N ASP A 221 -11.01 26.48 24.88
CA ASP A 221 -11.63 25.48 25.76
C ASP A 221 -11.49 24.08 25.14
N GLN A 222 -10.40 23.41 25.49
CA GLN A 222 -10.13 22.00 25.19
C GLN A 222 -9.39 21.40 26.39
N TYR A 223 -9.88 20.25 26.86
CA TYR A 223 -9.50 19.63 28.12
C TYR A 223 -8.81 18.29 27.84
N ILE A 224 -7.56 18.13 28.29
CA ILE A 224 -6.82 16.86 28.16
C ILE A 224 -6.84 16.12 29.50
N HIS A 225 -7.43 14.94 29.47
CA HIS A 225 -7.63 14.06 30.61
C HIS A 225 -6.56 12.97 30.63
N ARG A 226 -6.11 12.57 31.83
CA ARG A 226 -5.08 11.54 32.02
C ARG A 226 -5.46 10.63 33.18
N VAL A 227 -5.81 9.38 32.92
CA VAL A 227 -6.09 8.35 33.93
C VAL A 227 -5.04 7.25 33.86
N LYS A 228 -4.48 6.88 35.03
CA LYS A 228 -3.64 5.69 35.15
C LYS A 228 -4.51 4.51 35.59
N LEU A 229 -4.40 3.41 34.85
CA LEU A 229 -4.87 2.09 35.24
C LEU A 229 -3.72 1.39 35.98
N THR A 230 -4.02 0.72 37.10
CA THR A 230 -3.06 -0.03 37.91
C THR A 230 -3.53 -1.48 38.07
N ASP A 231 -2.65 -2.33 38.63
CA ASP A 231 -2.98 -3.69 39.04
C ASP A 231 -3.52 -4.59 37.91
N LEU A 232 -3.15 -4.26 36.65
CA LEU A 232 -3.50 -5.01 35.46
C LEU A 232 -2.74 -6.34 35.37
N GLU A 233 -3.40 -7.39 34.88
CA GLU A 233 -2.77 -8.68 34.61
C GLU A 233 -1.80 -8.58 33.40
N PRO A 234 -0.53 -9.00 33.52
CA PRO A 234 0.44 -8.96 32.41
C PRO A 234 0.14 -9.95 31.28
N GLY A 235 0.20 -9.49 30.03
CA GLY A 235 0.00 -10.30 28.81
C GLY A 235 -1.47 -10.43 28.36
N SER A 236 -2.43 -9.98 29.17
CA SER A 236 -3.87 -10.09 28.94
C SER A 236 -4.45 -8.97 28.08
N VAL A 237 -5.59 -9.24 27.44
CA VAL A 237 -6.37 -8.23 26.71
C VAL A 237 -7.39 -7.60 27.66
N TYR A 238 -7.55 -6.28 27.56
CA TYR A 238 -8.55 -5.51 28.30
C TYR A 238 -9.40 -4.71 27.30
N VAL A 239 -10.73 -4.81 27.42
CA VAL A 239 -11.68 -3.85 26.85
C VAL A 239 -11.77 -2.62 27.75
N TYR A 240 -11.96 -1.44 27.16
CA TYR A 240 -12.13 -0.18 27.91
C TYR A 240 -12.92 0.88 27.14
N HIS A 241 -13.41 1.88 27.86
CA HIS A 241 -13.87 3.16 27.30
C HIS A 241 -13.57 4.31 28.28
N CYS A 242 -13.46 5.54 27.79
CA CYS A 242 -13.11 6.72 28.59
C CYS A 242 -14.14 7.85 28.46
N GLY A 243 -14.24 8.71 29.49
CA GLY A 243 -15.25 9.76 29.51
C GLY A 243 -15.68 10.20 30.92
N SER A 244 -16.98 10.37 31.11
CA SER A 244 -17.63 10.73 32.38
C SER A 244 -19.16 10.55 32.29
N GLU A 245 -19.90 10.86 33.35
CA GLU A 245 -21.38 10.98 33.32
C GLU A 245 -21.91 11.88 32.19
N LEU A 246 -21.10 12.82 31.69
CA LEU A 246 -21.47 13.62 30.53
C LEU A 246 -21.57 12.75 29.26
N GLY A 247 -20.61 11.86 29.02
CA GLY A 247 -20.57 10.97 27.87
C GLY A 247 -19.26 10.17 27.79
N TRP A 248 -19.29 9.10 27.01
CA TRP A 248 -18.24 8.09 26.90
C TRP A 248 -17.75 7.95 25.45
N SER A 249 -16.53 7.43 25.28
CA SER A 249 -16.00 6.99 23.98
C SER A 249 -16.75 5.77 23.44
N THR A 250 -16.40 5.34 22.22
CA THR A 250 -16.60 3.96 21.81
C THR A 250 -15.84 2.99 22.72
N VAL A 251 -16.21 1.71 22.72
CA VAL A 251 -15.43 0.66 23.39
C VAL A 251 -14.24 0.28 22.51
N PHE A 252 -13.05 0.33 23.09
CA PHE A 252 -11.77 -0.04 22.50
C PHE A 252 -11.20 -1.26 23.25
N TRP A 253 -10.06 -1.78 22.80
CA TRP A 253 -9.31 -2.82 23.51
C TRP A 253 -7.82 -2.60 23.40
N PHE A 254 -7.07 -2.99 24.43
CA PHE A 254 -5.61 -3.01 24.41
C PHE A 254 -5.09 -4.32 24.99
N LYS A 255 -3.81 -4.60 24.80
CA LYS A 255 -3.13 -5.75 25.41
C LYS A 255 -2.04 -5.26 26.35
N THR A 256 -2.01 -5.76 27.58
CA THR A 256 -0.88 -5.54 28.49
C THR A 256 0.32 -6.36 28.02
N ARG A 257 1.51 -5.89 28.36
CA ARG A 257 2.75 -6.57 27.99
C ARG A 257 3.00 -7.75 28.93
N PRO A 258 3.62 -8.85 28.47
CA PRO A 258 4.13 -9.88 29.36
C PRO A 258 5.08 -9.31 30.41
N GLU A 259 5.12 -9.92 31.60
CA GLU A 259 6.03 -9.50 32.66
C GLU A 259 7.49 -9.92 32.36
N GLY A 260 8.42 -9.06 32.78
CA GLY A 260 9.86 -9.29 32.63
C GLY A 260 10.37 -9.17 31.19
N GLN A 261 11.61 -9.63 31.01
CA GLN A 261 12.42 -9.43 29.82
C GLN A 261 12.36 -10.58 28.79
N SER A 262 11.84 -11.75 29.18
CA SER A 262 11.99 -13.01 28.41
C SER A 262 10.89 -13.24 27.37
N TRP A 263 10.58 -12.22 26.57
CA TRP A 263 9.63 -12.28 25.46
C TRP A 263 10.15 -11.53 24.24
N SER A 264 9.41 -11.55 23.12
CA SER A 264 9.83 -11.00 21.83
C SER A 264 8.89 -9.88 21.37
N PRO A 265 9.20 -8.61 21.64
CA PRO A 265 8.41 -7.46 21.19
C PRO A 265 8.39 -7.30 19.67
N MET A 266 7.25 -6.84 19.13
CA MET A 266 7.09 -6.34 17.76
C MET A 266 6.61 -4.89 17.83
N LEU A 267 7.36 -3.96 17.24
CA LEU A 267 7.01 -2.54 17.20
C LEU A 267 6.87 -2.05 15.75
N ALA A 268 6.09 -0.99 15.56
CA ALA A 268 6.16 -0.16 14.36
C ALA A 268 6.77 1.21 14.71
N VAL A 269 7.60 1.73 13.82
CA VAL A 269 8.56 2.80 14.07
C VAL A 269 8.59 3.74 12.87
N TYR A 270 8.31 5.03 13.08
CA TYR A 270 8.29 6.06 12.05
C TYR A 270 8.37 7.47 12.68
N GLY A 271 8.49 8.51 11.86
CA GLY A 271 8.16 9.91 12.21
C GLY A 271 7.38 10.55 11.05
N ASP A 272 7.08 11.84 11.12
CA ASP A 272 6.70 12.64 9.94
C ASP A 272 5.43 12.13 9.23
N LEU A 273 4.34 11.96 10.00
CA LEU A 273 3.09 11.36 9.50
C LEU A 273 2.17 12.39 8.83
N GLY A 274 1.98 13.56 9.43
CA GLY A 274 1.05 14.60 8.96
C GLY A 274 -0.42 14.36 9.30
N ASN A 275 -1.17 15.45 9.47
CA ASN A 275 -2.64 15.45 9.45
C ASN A 275 -3.19 15.25 8.02
N SER A 276 -2.42 15.67 7.00
CA SER A 276 -2.74 15.49 5.58
C SER A 276 -1.88 14.40 4.93
N TYR A 277 -2.44 13.75 3.90
CA TYR A 277 -1.91 12.55 3.22
C TYR A 277 -1.79 11.33 4.14
N ALA A 278 -0.85 11.32 5.09
CA ALA A 278 -0.64 10.27 6.09
C ALA A 278 -0.56 8.86 5.47
N GLU A 279 0.14 8.72 4.34
CA GLU A 279 0.16 7.56 3.43
C GLU A 279 0.31 6.19 4.14
N SER A 280 1.16 6.11 5.17
CA SER A 280 1.38 4.88 5.96
C SER A 280 0.20 4.47 6.86
N LEU A 281 -0.66 5.41 7.27
CA LEU A 281 -1.70 5.22 8.28
C LEU A 281 -2.65 4.05 7.94
N THR A 282 -3.04 3.93 6.68
CA THR A 282 -4.00 2.89 6.24
C THR A 282 -3.48 1.47 6.52
N LEU A 283 -2.17 1.23 6.44
CA LEU A 283 -1.62 -0.08 6.82
C LEU A 283 -1.30 -0.17 8.32
N LEU A 284 -0.84 0.92 8.95
CA LEU A 284 -0.63 0.98 10.40
C LEU A 284 -1.92 0.61 11.15
N GLN A 285 -3.07 1.20 10.80
CA GLN A 285 -4.41 0.86 11.30
C GLN A 285 -4.73 -0.62 11.13
N LYS A 286 -4.60 -1.10 9.89
CA LYS A 286 -4.92 -2.47 9.46
C LYS A 286 -4.06 -3.54 10.14
N GLU A 287 -2.94 -3.17 10.76
CA GLU A 287 -2.03 -4.07 11.47
C GLU A 287 -2.06 -3.89 12.99
N ALA A 288 -2.26 -2.67 13.51
CA ALA A 288 -2.60 -2.43 14.91
C ALA A 288 -3.83 -3.24 15.34
N GLN A 289 -4.91 -3.13 14.57
CA GLN A 289 -6.19 -3.78 14.86
C GLN A 289 -6.17 -5.31 14.62
N ARG A 290 -5.01 -5.88 14.23
CA ARG A 290 -4.75 -7.34 14.23
C ARG A 290 -3.95 -7.81 15.45
N GLY A 291 -3.49 -6.89 16.31
CA GLY A 291 -2.53 -7.20 17.36
C GLY A 291 -1.16 -7.57 16.83
N LEU A 292 -0.70 -6.96 15.71
CA LEU A 292 0.66 -7.20 15.21
C LEU A 292 1.74 -6.48 16.05
N TYR A 293 1.37 -5.37 16.70
CA TYR A 293 2.31 -4.50 17.43
C TYR A 293 2.03 -4.48 18.93
N ASP A 294 3.09 -4.56 19.72
CA ASP A 294 3.08 -4.39 21.18
C ASP A 294 3.30 -2.92 21.59
N ALA A 295 3.86 -2.10 20.69
CA ALA A 295 3.97 -0.63 20.82
C ALA A 295 4.27 0.04 19.45
N PHE A 296 3.96 1.32 19.35
CA PHE A 296 4.41 2.26 18.31
C PHE A 296 5.49 3.20 18.87
N ILE A 297 6.45 3.56 18.02
CA ILE A 297 7.40 4.66 18.23
C ILE A 297 7.14 5.71 17.13
N HIS A 298 6.74 6.93 17.51
CA HIS A 298 6.55 8.06 16.61
C HIS A 298 7.58 9.17 16.94
N ALA A 299 8.57 9.33 16.07
CA ALA A 299 9.76 10.13 16.27
C ALA A 299 9.61 11.62 15.84
N GLY A 300 8.56 12.29 16.31
CA GLY A 300 8.31 13.71 16.06
C GLY A 300 7.60 14.03 14.74
N ASP A 301 7.21 15.31 14.62
CA ASP A 301 6.47 15.94 13.53
C ASP A 301 5.13 15.23 13.23
N PHE A 302 4.20 15.42 14.18
CA PHE A 302 2.93 14.70 14.23
C PHE A 302 1.94 15.20 13.17
N ALA A 303 1.36 16.38 13.40
CA ALA A 303 0.27 16.92 12.59
C ALA A 303 0.76 17.88 11.50
N TYR A 304 2.00 18.36 11.63
CA TYR A 304 2.57 19.56 11.02
C TYR A 304 1.84 20.80 11.57
N ASP A 305 2.46 21.39 12.59
CA ASP A 305 1.97 22.43 13.52
C ASP A 305 0.74 22.01 14.35
N LEU A 306 0.96 21.41 15.54
CA LEU A 306 -0.12 21.02 16.45
C LEU A 306 -0.99 22.20 16.93
N ASP A 307 -0.44 23.40 17.01
CA ASP A 307 -1.14 24.62 17.45
C ASP A 307 -1.88 25.35 16.31
N SER A 308 -1.68 24.92 15.05
CA SER A 308 -2.36 25.52 13.90
C SER A 308 -3.88 25.48 14.03
N GLU A 309 -4.49 26.56 13.52
CA GLU A 309 -5.90 26.88 13.70
C GLU A 309 -6.38 26.79 15.17
N GLU A 310 -5.69 27.46 16.09
CA GLU A 310 -6.03 27.48 17.53
C GLU A 310 -6.05 26.06 18.15
N GLY A 311 -5.16 25.19 17.67
CA GLY A 311 -5.06 23.79 18.06
C GLY A 311 -6.06 22.83 17.39
N ARG A 312 -6.79 23.25 16.34
CA ARG A 312 -7.70 22.35 15.60
C ARG A 312 -6.95 21.31 14.79
N VAL A 313 -5.82 21.66 14.17
CA VAL A 313 -4.98 20.71 13.42
C VAL A 313 -4.47 19.59 14.35
N GLY A 314 -4.08 19.96 15.58
CA GLY A 314 -3.77 19.00 16.63
C GLY A 314 -4.97 18.17 17.11
N ASP A 315 -6.21 18.65 17.03
CA ASP A 315 -7.40 17.83 17.38
C ASP A 315 -7.75 16.84 16.26
N GLU A 316 -7.63 17.26 15.00
CA GLU A 316 -7.90 16.43 13.81
C GLU A 316 -6.92 15.26 13.72
N PHE A 317 -5.62 15.53 13.83
CA PHE A 317 -4.58 14.50 13.83
C PHE A 317 -4.80 13.45 14.93
N LEU A 318 -5.24 13.88 16.11
CA LEU A 318 -5.55 13.00 17.22
C LEU A 318 -6.76 12.09 16.93
N GLY A 319 -7.81 12.63 16.30
CA GLY A 319 -8.93 11.83 15.79
C GLY A 319 -8.55 10.87 14.67
N GLN A 320 -7.56 11.23 13.85
CA GLN A 320 -7.00 10.40 12.78
C GLN A 320 -6.19 9.22 13.35
N ILE A 321 -5.30 9.47 14.33
CA ILE A 321 -4.50 8.40 14.97
C ILE A 321 -5.26 7.58 16.01
N GLU A 322 -6.49 7.94 16.40
CA GLU A 322 -7.37 7.13 17.26
C GLU A 322 -7.44 5.67 16.76
N SER A 323 -7.49 5.51 15.44
CA SER A 323 -7.53 4.23 14.73
C SER A 323 -6.36 3.27 15.03
N ILE A 324 -5.25 3.78 15.58
CA ILE A 324 -4.05 3.04 16.02
C ILE A 324 -3.76 3.22 17.51
N ALA A 325 -3.80 4.45 18.02
CA ALA A 325 -3.48 4.82 19.40
C ALA A 325 -4.55 4.39 20.42
N GLY A 326 -5.78 4.12 19.96
CA GLY A 326 -6.83 3.48 20.76
C GLY A 326 -6.70 1.96 20.91
N TYR A 327 -5.63 1.34 20.37
CA TYR A 327 -5.44 -0.13 20.40
C TYR A 327 -4.04 -0.57 20.85
N VAL A 328 -3.00 0.24 20.59
CA VAL A 328 -1.60 -0.11 20.80
C VAL A 328 -0.88 1.06 21.50
N PRO A 329 0.03 0.81 22.47
CA PRO A 329 0.86 1.84 23.08
C PRO A 329 1.56 2.75 22.07
N TYR A 330 1.63 4.05 22.34
CA TYR A 330 2.02 5.07 21.36
C TYR A 330 3.09 6.00 21.94
N MET A 331 4.35 5.63 21.82
CA MET A 331 5.47 6.36 22.44
C MET A 331 6.00 7.44 21.49
N THR A 332 6.29 8.64 22.01
CA THR A 332 6.55 9.85 21.20
C THR A 332 7.82 10.60 21.62
N CYS A 333 8.49 11.29 20.70
CA CYS A 333 9.37 12.43 21.01
C CYS A 333 8.90 13.66 20.22
N PRO A 334 9.19 14.90 20.65
CA PRO A 334 8.84 16.10 19.88
C PRO A 334 9.84 16.34 18.74
N GLY A 335 9.32 16.73 17.57
CA GLY A 335 10.06 17.33 16.46
C GLY A 335 9.90 18.86 16.39
N ASN A 336 10.38 19.47 15.32
CA ASN A 336 10.35 20.93 15.15
C ASN A 336 8.93 21.49 14.95
N HIS A 337 8.02 20.75 14.32
CA HIS A 337 6.61 21.17 14.21
C HIS A 337 5.85 21.13 15.55
N GLU A 338 6.49 20.63 16.61
CA GLU A 338 5.97 20.71 17.97
C GLU A 338 6.54 21.88 18.80
N GLN A 339 7.48 22.68 18.29
CA GLN A 339 8.18 23.71 19.09
C GLN A 339 7.27 24.79 19.71
N ALA A 340 6.11 25.04 19.11
CA ALA A 340 5.29 26.22 19.36
C ALA A 340 4.95 26.44 20.85
N ASN A 341 5.07 27.69 21.28
CA ASN A 341 4.79 28.15 22.65
C ASN A 341 5.53 27.33 23.74
N ASN A 342 6.81 26.98 23.48
CA ASN A 342 7.63 26.09 24.31
C ASN A 342 7.00 24.68 24.42
N PHE A 343 6.67 24.10 23.26
CA PHE A 343 6.09 22.76 23.11
C PHE A 343 4.75 22.56 23.85
N SER A 344 3.92 23.60 23.97
CA SER A 344 2.73 23.58 24.83
C SER A 344 1.73 22.50 24.43
N ASP A 345 1.41 22.40 23.14
CA ASP A 345 0.42 21.45 22.66
C ASP A 345 0.94 20.00 22.69
N TYR A 346 2.22 19.76 22.41
CA TYR A 346 2.84 18.44 22.60
C TYR A 346 2.78 18.00 24.07
N ARG A 347 3.26 18.83 25.01
CA ARG A 347 3.31 18.53 26.46
C ARG A 347 1.93 18.30 27.07
N ASN A 348 0.88 18.92 26.50
CA ASN A 348 -0.50 18.74 26.94
C ASN A 348 -1.18 17.52 26.29
N ARG A 349 -1.08 17.36 24.96
CA ARG A 349 -1.77 16.30 24.20
C ARG A 349 -1.15 14.93 24.45
N PHE A 350 0.18 14.84 24.47
CA PHE A 350 0.89 13.60 24.75
C PHE A 350 1.27 13.53 26.23
N SER A 351 1.17 12.33 26.79
CA SER A 351 1.67 11.99 28.13
C SER A 351 2.77 10.96 27.94
N MET A 352 3.84 11.03 28.73
CA MET A 352 4.96 10.08 28.64
C MET A 352 5.51 9.75 30.04
N PRO A 353 6.26 8.63 30.20
CA PRO A 353 6.87 8.25 31.48
C PRO A 353 7.81 9.31 32.07
N GLY A 354 8.03 9.24 33.39
CA GLY A 354 8.92 10.15 34.11
C GLY A 354 8.26 11.46 34.55
N ASN A 355 9.09 12.48 34.80
CA ASN A 355 8.68 13.81 35.28
C ASN A 355 9.42 14.92 34.50
N THR A 356 9.32 14.83 33.18
CA THR A 356 10.12 15.55 32.17
C THR A 356 9.24 16.21 31.10
N GLU A 357 7.94 16.33 31.39
CA GLU A 357 6.90 16.85 30.48
C GLU A 357 6.80 16.09 29.15
N GLY A 358 7.38 14.89 29.08
CA GLY A 358 7.42 14.02 27.91
C GLY A 358 8.38 14.43 26.80
N LEU A 359 9.25 15.41 27.06
CA LEU A 359 10.30 15.84 26.12
C LEU A 359 11.42 14.80 25.98
N TRP A 360 11.76 14.12 27.06
CA TRP A 360 12.77 13.05 27.12
C TRP A 360 12.45 12.08 28.27
N TYR A 361 12.64 10.79 28.09
CA TYR A 361 12.30 9.76 29.08
C TYR A 361 12.82 8.38 28.65
N SER A 362 12.86 7.43 29.57
CA SER A 362 13.25 6.04 29.29
C SER A 362 12.18 5.05 29.74
N PHE A 363 12.12 3.89 29.09
CA PHE A 363 11.17 2.83 29.41
C PHE A 363 11.63 1.46 28.90
N ASP A 364 11.16 0.39 29.52
CA ASP A 364 11.57 -0.97 29.19
C ASP A 364 10.48 -1.72 28.40
N VAL A 365 10.87 -2.52 27.41
CA VAL A 365 9.96 -3.44 26.69
C VAL A 365 10.67 -4.78 26.43
N GLY A 366 10.37 -5.81 27.22
CA GLY A 366 11.03 -7.11 27.09
C GLY A 366 12.55 -6.98 27.30
N PRO A 367 13.40 -7.46 26.39
CA PRO A 367 14.87 -7.36 26.49
C PRO A 367 15.41 -5.98 26.06
N ILE A 368 14.55 -4.97 25.90
CA ILE A 368 14.88 -3.64 25.39
C ILE A 368 14.74 -2.60 26.50
N HIS A 369 15.71 -1.69 26.57
CA HIS A 369 15.63 -0.40 27.24
C HIS A 369 15.58 0.69 26.16
N PHE A 370 14.45 1.39 26.07
CA PHE A 370 14.24 2.51 25.13
C PHE A 370 14.52 3.84 25.80
N ILE A 371 15.14 4.75 25.06
CA ILE A 371 15.46 6.11 25.48
C ILE A 371 14.91 7.09 24.43
N SER A 372 13.96 7.92 24.83
CA SER A 372 13.41 9.03 24.04
C SER A 372 14.12 10.34 24.39
N ILE A 373 14.54 11.10 23.39
CA ILE A 373 15.11 12.44 23.56
C ILE A 373 14.42 13.47 22.66
N SER A 374 14.38 14.73 23.12
CA SER A 374 14.11 15.86 22.24
C SER A 374 15.42 16.30 21.60
N THR A 375 15.50 16.24 20.28
CA THR A 375 16.60 16.87 19.53
C THR A 375 16.45 18.40 19.51
N GLU A 376 15.24 18.89 19.68
CA GLU A 376 14.88 20.30 19.52
C GLU A 376 15.43 21.21 20.63
N VAL A 377 15.74 20.66 21.81
CA VAL A 377 16.43 21.42 22.89
C VAL A 377 17.85 21.85 22.52
N TYR A 378 18.42 21.33 21.43
CA TYR A 378 19.69 21.81 20.87
C TYR A 378 19.51 23.06 20.00
N TYR A 379 18.37 23.17 19.30
CA TYR A 379 18.12 24.17 18.26
C TYR A 379 17.34 25.38 18.80
N PHE A 380 16.27 25.15 19.58
CA PHE A 380 15.40 26.21 20.13
C PHE A 380 15.87 26.70 21.51
N LEU A 381 17.09 27.21 21.57
CA LEU A 381 17.74 27.66 22.81
C LEU A 381 17.06 28.88 23.46
N GLU A 382 16.21 29.60 22.73
CA GLU A 382 15.33 30.67 23.23
C GLU A 382 14.35 30.20 24.32
N TYR A 383 13.98 28.91 24.32
CA TYR A 383 13.16 28.31 25.39
C TYR A 383 13.97 27.96 26.64
N GLY A 384 15.29 28.16 26.62
CA GLY A 384 16.17 28.15 27.77
C GLY A 384 17.18 26.99 27.77
N PHE A 385 18.46 27.34 27.86
CA PHE A 385 19.61 26.41 27.96
C PHE A 385 19.53 25.42 29.14
N GLU A 386 18.65 25.65 30.11
CA GLU A 386 18.34 24.70 31.18
C GLU A 386 17.78 23.38 30.64
N LEU A 387 16.94 23.41 29.58
CA LEU A 387 16.34 22.21 28.98
C LEU A 387 17.42 21.27 28.44
N LEU A 388 18.32 21.79 27.59
CA LEU A 388 19.50 21.08 27.09
C LEU A 388 20.37 20.52 28.23
N THR A 389 20.64 21.33 29.25
CA THR A 389 21.49 20.91 30.37
C THR A 389 20.82 19.82 31.22
N ARG A 390 19.50 19.89 31.44
CA ARG A 390 18.72 18.87 32.16
C ARG A 390 18.62 17.58 31.36
N GLN A 391 18.27 17.63 30.08
CA GLN A 391 18.20 16.45 29.22
C GLN A 391 19.56 15.74 29.19
N PHE A 392 20.65 16.45 28.89
CA PHE A 392 21.99 15.87 28.79
C PHE A 392 22.45 15.24 30.12
N SER A 393 22.13 15.88 31.26
CA SER A 393 22.51 15.37 32.58
C SER A 393 21.68 14.16 33.00
N TRP A 394 20.38 14.14 32.67
CA TRP A 394 19.49 12.99 32.87
C TRP A 394 19.93 11.81 32.00
N LEU A 395 20.10 12.04 30.70
CA LEU A 395 20.49 11.03 29.70
C LEU A 395 21.80 10.33 30.07
N LYS A 396 22.79 11.10 30.54
CA LYS A 396 24.07 10.56 31.02
C LYS A 396 23.96 9.76 32.33
N GLU A 397 22.90 9.91 33.11
CA GLU A 397 22.66 9.08 34.30
C GLU A 397 21.86 7.83 33.95
N ASP A 398 20.84 7.98 33.11
CA ASP A 398 20.01 6.90 32.57
C ASP A 398 20.87 5.86 31.83
N LEU A 399 21.76 6.30 30.93
CA LEU A 399 22.73 5.45 30.24
C LEU A 399 23.69 4.74 31.20
N LYS A 400 24.20 5.39 32.28
CA LYS A 400 25.04 4.70 33.30
C LYS A 400 24.29 3.56 33.94
N ILE A 401 23.02 3.77 34.28
CA ILE A 401 22.17 2.76 34.91
C ILE A 401 21.90 1.63 33.93
N ALA A 402 21.63 1.92 32.67
CA ALA A 402 21.39 0.93 31.62
C ALA A 402 22.62 0.01 31.36
N ILE A 403 23.84 0.55 31.40
CA ILE A 403 25.08 -0.24 31.20
C ILE A 403 25.57 -1.00 32.43
N LEU A 404 24.94 -0.88 33.61
CA LEU A 404 25.28 -1.71 34.77
C LEU A 404 25.16 -3.19 34.39
N ALA A 405 26.08 -4.03 34.86
CA ALA A 405 26.20 -5.41 34.41
C ALA A 405 24.91 -6.22 34.65
N GLU A 406 24.23 -5.98 35.77
CA GLU A 406 22.92 -6.56 36.08
C GLU A 406 21.80 -6.07 35.15
N ASN A 407 21.84 -4.81 34.71
CA ASN A 407 20.80 -4.21 33.87
C ASN A 407 20.98 -4.57 32.39
N ARG A 408 22.20 -4.43 31.85
CA ARG A 408 22.54 -4.83 30.47
C ARG A 408 22.40 -6.34 30.25
N ALA A 409 22.56 -7.17 31.30
CA ALA A 409 22.27 -8.61 31.23
C ALA A 409 20.77 -8.94 31.16
N LEU A 410 19.90 -8.08 31.70
CA LEU A 410 18.43 -8.20 31.57
C LEU A 410 17.92 -7.56 30.27
N ARG A 411 18.52 -6.43 29.87
CA ARG A 411 18.15 -5.61 28.71
C ARG A 411 19.39 -5.30 27.86
N PRO A 412 19.86 -6.27 27.06
CA PRO A 412 21.04 -6.12 26.21
C PRO A 412 20.76 -5.34 24.92
N TRP A 413 19.58 -4.73 24.77
CA TRP A 413 19.30 -3.74 23.74
C TRP A 413 19.02 -2.39 24.40
N ILE A 414 19.86 -1.39 24.12
CA ILE A 414 19.62 0.02 24.38
C ILE A 414 19.32 0.66 23.03
N ILE A 415 18.10 1.19 22.90
CA ILE A 415 17.62 1.80 21.65
C ILE A 415 17.23 3.24 21.92
N VAL A 416 17.93 4.17 21.29
CA VAL A 416 17.63 5.60 21.36
C VAL A 416 16.71 5.99 20.21
N TYR A 417 15.78 6.92 20.46
CA TYR A 417 15.11 7.66 19.39
C TYR A 417 14.99 9.15 19.70
N GLY A 418 15.09 9.93 18.64
CA GLY A 418 14.84 11.37 18.60
C GLY A 418 14.39 11.77 17.20
N HIS A 419 14.16 13.05 16.96
CA HIS A 419 13.66 13.52 15.67
C HIS A 419 14.80 13.79 14.67
N ARG A 420 15.60 14.84 14.88
CA ARG A 420 16.66 15.27 13.95
C ARG A 420 17.87 14.32 13.93
N PRO A 421 18.29 13.78 12.77
CA PRO A 421 19.40 12.84 12.70
C PRO A 421 20.78 13.45 13.01
N MET A 422 21.71 12.61 13.46
CA MET A 422 23.14 12.96 13.51
C MET A 422 23.87 12.77 12.17
N TYR A 423 23.28 12.00 11.25
CA TYR A 423 23.86 11.61 9.96
C TYR A 423 22.77 11.38 8.90
N CYS A 424 22.80 12.13 7.78
CA CYS A 424 21.82 12.00 6.69
C CYS A 424 22.39 12.36 5.30
N SER A 425 21.90 11.71 4.23
CA SER A 425 22.43 11.87 2.86
C SER A 425 21.56 12.71 1.91
N ASN A 426 20.58 13.44 2.44
CA ASN A 426 19.60 14.25 1.71
C ASN A 426 20.24 15.56 1.18
N GLU A 427 19.68 16.14 0.12
CA GLU A 427 20.18 17.33 -0.60
C GLU A 427 19.39 18.59 -0.18
N ASN A 428 19.24 18.76 1.14
CA ASN A 428 18.60 19.91 1.79
C ASN A 428 19.58 21.07 2.10
N THR A 429 19.10 22.11 2.77
CA THR A 429 19.84 23.37 3.04
C THR A 429 20.16 23.61 4.52
N ASP A 430 19.86 22.64 5.37
CA ASP A 430 19.94 22.66 6.83
C ASP A 430 20.77 21.46 7.33
N ASP A 431 20.14 20.40 7.86
CA ASP A 431 20.84 19.46 8.75
C ASP A 431 21.83 18.55 8.02
N CYS A 432 21.54 18.10 6.80
CA CYS A 432 22.49 17.31 6.02
C CYS A 432 23.58 18.15 5.33
N THR A 433 23.62 19.48 5.50
CA THR A 433 24.67 20.32 4.89
C THR A 433 26.02 20.24 5.62
N SER A 434 26.01 19.90 6.90
CA SER A 434 27.17 19.95 7.79
C SER A 434 27.54 18.57 8.33
N ASN A 435 28.83 18.24 8.31
CA ASN A 435 29.35 17.09 9.05
C ASN A 435 29.39 17.33 10.59
N GLN A 436 28.95 18.49 11.06
CA GLN A 436 28.87 18.88 12.46
C GLN A 436 27.46 19.44 12.72
N THR A 437 26.50 18.55 12.89
CA THR A 437 25.13 18.90 13.33
C THR A 437 25.14 19.21 14.83
N GLN A 438 24.15 19.98 15.28
CA GLN A 438 24.08 20.39 16.70
C GLN A 438 23.78 19.19 17.62
N THR A 439 23.06 18.18 17.12
CA THR A 439 22.88 16.88 17.78
C THR A 439 24.21 16.13 17.93
N ARG A 440 24.98 15.98 16.85
CA ARG A 440 26.22 15.17 16.84
C ARG A 440 27.30 15.76 17.73
N THR A 441 27.70 17.00 17.48
CA THR A 441 28.86 17.63 18.13
C THR A 441 28.52 18.57 19.28
N GLY A 442 27.23 18.88 19.50
CA GLY A 442 26.78 19.82 20.51
C GLY A 442 26.99 21.29 20.12
N PHE A 443 26.53 22.19 21.00
CA PHE A 443 26.56 23.63 20.78
C PHE A 443 27.86 24.25 21.33
N MET A 444 28.75 24.71 20.44
CA MET A 444 30.10 25.24 20.71
C MET A 444 31.10 24.23 21.32
N GLU A 445 32.35 24.23 20.83
CA GLU A 445 33.47 23.41 21.37
C GLU A 445 33.67 23.59 22.89
N LEU A 446 33.27 24.74 23.43
CA LEU A 446 33.47 25.15 24.83
C LEU A 446 32.45 24.55 25.82
N LEU A 447 31.36 23.94 25.35
CA LEU A 447 30.31 23.37 26.22
C LEU A 447 30.25 21.83 26.20
N GLY A 448 30.77 21.18 25.15
CA GLY A 448 31.03 19.73 25.13
C GLY A 448 29.80 18.85 25.39
N LYS A 449 28.67 19.12 24.71
CA LYS A 449 27.41 18.40 24.86
C LYS A 449 26.97 17.64 23.59
N GLY A 450 27.89 17.11 22.80
CA GLY A 450 27.53 16.22 21.68
C GLY A 450 26.88 14.93 22.16
N LEU A 451 25.90 14.42 21.40
CA LEU A 451 25.24 13.15 21.68
C LEU A 451 26.06 11.94 21.23
N GLU A 452 26.85 12.07 20.17
CA GLU A 452 27.50 10.91 19.54
C GLU A 452 28.53 10.23 20.46
N ASP A 453 29.47 10.99 21.02
CA ASP A 453 30.45 10.44 21.98
C ASP A 453 29.74 9.79 23.19
N LEU A 454 28.57 10.33 23.59
CA LEU A 454 27.79 9.79 24.71
C LEU A 454 27.08 8.47 24.35
N PHE A 455 26.60 8.29 23.12
CA PHE A 455 25.98 7.03 22.69
C PHE A 455 27.02 5.96 22.35
N TYR A 456 28.17 6.36 21.82
CA TYR A 456 29.32 5.48 21.58
C TYR A 456 29.95 4.98 22.89
N ASP A 457 30.31 5.87 23.83
CA ASP A 457 30.93 5.52 25.12
C ASP A 457 30.07 4.56 25.97
N TYR A 458 28.74 4.63 25.82
CA TYR A 458 27.77 3.81 26.56
C TYR A 458 27.23 2.64 25.73
N GLY A 459 27.73 2.43 24.51
CA GLY A 459 27.40 1.28 23.67
C GLY A 459 25.90 1.17 23.37
N VAL A 460 25.29 2.22 22.83
CA VAL A 460 23.94 2.18 22.25
C VAL A 460 23.95 1.29 21.01
N ASP A 461 22.93 0.45 20.85
CA ASP A 461 22.91 -0.56 19.78
C ASP A 461 22.23 -0.05 18.49
N LEU A 462 21.16 0.73 18.64
CA LEU A 462 20.34 1.26 17.56
C LEU A 462 19.86 2.67 17.90
N GLU A 463 19.97 3.58 16.94
CA GLU A 463 19.51 4.96 17.02
C GLU A 463 18.51 5.24 15.88
N ILE A 464 17.32 5.69 16.26
CA ILE A 464 16.20 5.93 15.34
C ILE A 464 15.97 7.44 15.22
N TRP A 465 15.83 7.89 13.97
CA TRP A 465 15.69 9.29 13.58
C TRP A 465 14.57 9.45 12.55
N ALA A 466 14.18 10.69 12.33
CA ALA A 466 13.06 11.12 11.50
C ALA A 466 13.48 12.42 10.79
N HIS A 467 12.61 13.43 10.68
CA HIS A 467 12.87 14.79 10.16
C HIS A 467 13.11 14.85 8.65
N GLU A 468 14.11 14.10 8.18
CA GLU A 468 14.42 13.94 6.77
C GLU A 468 13.33 13.06 6.13
N HIS A 469 12.58 13.59 5.16
CA HIS A 469 11.36 12.97 4.62
C HIS A 469 11.67 11.79 3.69
N SER A 470 12.27 10.74 4.24
CA SER A 470 12.87 9.62 3.52
C SER A 470 13.14 8.41 4.44
N TYR A 471 13.60 7.30 3.87
CA TYR A 471 14.16 6.18 4.63
C TYR A 471 15.66 6.04 4.32
N GLU A 472 16.52 6.10 5.33
CA GLU A 472 17.95 5.81 5.18
C GLU A 472 18.45 4.94 6.35
N ARG A 473 19.13 3.83 6.02
CA ARG A 473 19.84 3.00 6.99
C ARG A 473 21.33 3.09 6.72
N LEU A 474 22.09 3.41 7.76
CA LEU A 474 23.54 3.55 7.69
C LEU A 474 24.23 2.21 7.98
N TRP A 475 25.53 2.13 7.66
CA TRP A 475 26.42 1.18 8.32
C TRP A 475 26.61 1.58 9.79
N PRO A 476 26.99 0.67 10.70
CA PRO A 476 27.43 1.05 12.04
C PRO A 476 28.57 2.05 11.94
N ILE A 477 28.45 3.21 12.61
CA ILE A 477 29.27 4.39 12.31
C ILE A 477 29.61 5.16 13.59
N TYR A 478 30.82 5.68 13.67
CA TYR A 478 31.24 6.65 14.67
C TYR A 478 32.25 7.62 14.07
N ASN A 479 32.03 8.92 14.26
CA ASN A 479 32.78 10.04 13.71
C ASN A 479 33.12 9.88 12.20
N TYR A 480 32.09 9.59 11.40
CA TYR A 480 32.15 9.26 9.96
C TYR A 480 32.95 8.00 9.56
N GLN A 481 33.47 7.22 10.51
CA GLN A 481 34.17 5.95 10.25
C GLN A 481 33.23 4.76 10.45
N ILE A 482 33.39 3.71 9.64
CA ILE A 482 32.50 2.54 9.63
C ILE A 482 33.07 1.43 10.51
N TYR A 483 32.24 0.91 11.42
CA TYR A 483 32.58 -0.12 12.42
C TYR A 483 31.75 -1.40 12.22
N ASN A 484 31.70 -1.87 10.98
CA ASN A 484 31.09 -3.15 10.60
C ASN A 484 31.73 -4.32 11.38
N GLY A 485 30.93 -5.17 12.02
CA GLY A 485 31.45 -6.37 12.71
C GLY A 485 32.09 -7.39 11.75
N SER A 486 31.68 -7.42 10.48
CA SER A 486 32.37 -8.15 9.41
C SER A 486 31.95 -7.66 8.01
N LEU A 487 32.60 -8.14 6.94
CA LEU A 487 32.21 -7.84 5.56
C LEU A 487 30.90 -8.53 5.15
N ASP A 488 30.76 -9.82 5.47
CA ASP A 488 29.60 -10.64 5.09
C ASP A 488 28.42 -10.50 6.06
N SER A 489 28.64 -9.94 7.25
CA SER A 489 27.60 -9.62 8.25
C SER A 489 27.95 -8.33 9.01
N PRO A 490 27.75 -7.15 8.40
CA PRO A 490 28.11 -5.85 8.97
C PRO A 490 27.47 -5.52 10.32
N TYR A 491 26.22 -5.95 10.53
CA TYR A 491 25.40 -5.65 11.71
C TYR A 491 25.49 -6.71 12.82
N SER A 492 26.41 -7.68 12.70
CA SER A 492 26.61 -8.72 13.72
C SER A 492 27.78 -8.34 14.63
N ASN A 493 27.48 -7.94 15.87
CA ASN A 493 28.44 -7.40 16.84
C ASN A 493 29.28 -6.23 16.27
N PRO A 494 28.64 -5.13 15.81
CA PRO A 494 29.38 -3.93 15.40
C PRO A 494 30.05 -3.25 16.59
N GLU A 495 31.08 -2.43 16.34
CA GLU A 495 31.78 -1.67 17.39
C GLU A 495 31.23 -0.24 17.58
N ALA A 496 30.17 0.14 16.86
CA ALA A 496 29.49 1.44 16.96
C ALA A 496 27.96 1.31 16.76
N PRO A 497 27.16 2.32 17.15
CA PRO A 497 25.71 2.31 16.94
C PRO A 497 25.29 2.20 15.48
N VAL A 498 24.10 1.64 15.24
CA VAL A 498 23.43 1.64 13.93
C VAL A 498 22.44 2.80 13.89
N HIS A 499 22.45 3.63 12.85
CA HIS A 499 21.49 4.74 12.69
C HIS A 499 20.47 4.42 11.57
N VAL A 500 19.19 4.71 11.83
CA VAL A 500 18.09 4.57 10.87
C VAL A 500 17.20 5.82 10.88
N ILE A 501 17.08 6.46 9.72
CA ILE A 501 16.12 7.53 9.43
C ILE A 501 14.82 6.90 8.90
N THR A 502 13.68 7.35 9.39
CA THR A 502 12.35 6.84 9.03
C THR A 502 11.26 7.92 8.95
N GLY A 503 11.62 9.13 8.50
CA GLY A 503 10.71 10.27 8.33
C GLY A 503 9.81 10.23 7.09
N SER A 504 9.59 9.05 6.51
CA SER A 504 8.81 8.87 5.28
C SER A 504 7.38 8.36 5.53
N ALA A 505 6.75 8.66 6.67
CA ALA A 505 5.43 8.07 6.97
C ALA A 505 4.31 8.61 6.07
N GLY A 506 4.34 9.90 5.71
CA GLY A 506 3.48 10.46 4.67
C GLY A 506 3.04 11.91 4.86
N CYS A 507 3.95 12.79 5.30
CA CYS A 507 3.68 14.20 5.58
C CYS A 507 3.20 15.02 4.36
N SER A 508 2.76 16.25 4.64
CA SER A 508 2.35 17.25 3.63
C SER A 508 3.49 17.96 2.90
N GLU A 509 4.75 17.75 3.30
CA GLU A 509 5.92 18.44 2.72
C GLU A 509 6.63 17.62 1.62
N PHE A 510 6.23 16.36 1.43
CA PHE A 510 6.75 15.40 0.44
C PHE A 510 8.21 14.98 0.68
N HIS A 511 8.75 14.09 -0.17
CA HIS A 511 10.08 13.50 0.04
C HIS A 511 11.25 14.47 -0.18
N ASP A 512 12.22 14.41 0.72
CA ASP A 512 13.51 15.05 0.54
C ASP A 512 14.33 14.37 -0.58
N PRO A 513 14.92 15.15 -1.51
CA PRO A 513 15.78 14.59 -2.55
C PRO A 513 17.09 14.07 -1.94
N PHE A 514 17.57 12.91 -2.38
CA PHE A 514 18.88 12.40 -1.94
C PHE A 514 20.04 12.99 -2.74
N LYS A 515 21.16 13.27 -2.06
CA LYS A 515 22.43 13.65 -2.71
C LYS A 515 22.76 12.67 -3.82
N SER A 516 22.93 13.18 -5.04
CA SER A 516 23.04 12.37 -6.28
C SER A 516 23.97 11.15 -6.17
N LYS A 517 25.13 11.28 -5.51
CA LYS A 517 26.01 10.17 -5.14
C LYS A 517 25.77 9.74 -3.68
N GLN A 518 25.45 8.47 -3.48
CA GLN A 518 25.35 7.86 -2.15
C GLN A 518 26.71 7.94 -1.39
N PRO A 519 26.73 8.44 -0.14
CA PRO A 519 27.92 8.41 0.71
C PRO A 519 28.34 6.98 1.07
N TYR A 520 29.62 6.76 1.35
CA TYR A 520 30.17 5.41 1.61
C TYR A 520 29.67 4.78 2.93
N TRP A 521 29.23 5.61 3.88
CA TRP A 521 28.64 5.21 5.17
C TRP A 521 27.13 4.92 5.09
N SER A 522 26.47 5.31 4.00
CA SER A 522 25.07 4.98 3.73
C SER A 522 24.99 3.54 3.23
N ALA A 523 24.19 2.69 3.90
CA ALA A 523 24.05 1.29 3.52
C ALA A 523 22.88 1.07 2.56
N PHE A 524 21.76 1.78 2.78
CA PHE A 524 20.58 1.75 1.94
C PHE A 524 19.77 3.03 2.12
N ARG A 525 19.14 3.52 1.05
CA ARG A 525 18.26 4.69 1.08
C ARG A 525 17.09 4.54 0.10
N SER A 526 15.90 5.02 0.47
CA SER A 526 14.71 5.07 -0.39
C SER A 526 13.89 6.34 -0.14
N ALA A 527 13.28 6.86 -1.22
CA ALA A 527 12.34 7.97 -1.22
C ALA A 527 10.91 7.45 -1.51
N ASP A 528 10.58 6.27 -0.98
CA ASP A 528 9.23 5.73 -0.96
C ASP A 528 8.57 6.10 0.38
N TYR A 529 7.25 6.33 0.41
CA TYR A 529 6.53 6.39 1.68
C TYR A 529 6.45 5.02 2.35
N GLY A 530 6.55 5.00 3.68
CA GLY A 530 6.51 3.79 4.49
C GLY A 530 6.92 4.00 5.94
N TYR A 531 6.89 2.92 6.71
CA TYR A 531 7.30 2.86 8.11
C TYR A 531 8.12 1.60 8.36
N ASN A 532 8.85 1.56 9.47
CA ASN A 532 9.65 0.40 9.86
C ASN A 532 8.92 -0.51 10.84
N ARG A 533 9.16 -1.82 10.75
CA ARG A 533 8.80 -2.82 11.76
C ARG A 533 10.06 -3.27 12.47
N LEU A 534 10.07 -3.21 13.79
CA LEU A 534 11.18 -3.64 14.65
C LEU A 534 10.76 -4.88 15.45
N LYS A 535 11.37 -6.03 15.13
CA LYS A 535 11.17 -7.31 15.83
C LYS A 535 12.41 -7.66 16.64
N VAL A 536 12.29 -7.63 17.96
CA VAL A 536 13.37 -8.12 18.84
C VAL A 536 13.07 -9.55 19.24
N PHE A 537 13.94 -10.49 18.87
CA PHE A 537 13.71 -11.93 19.08
C PHE A 537 14.17 -12.42 20.45
N ASN A 538 15.33 -11.93 20.90
CA ASN A 538 16.00 -12.34 22.14
C ASN A 538 17.14 -11.35 22.48
N SER A 539 17.96 -11.70 23.47
CA SER A 539 19.12 -10.96 23.97
C SER A 539 20.26 -10.69 22.98
N THR A 540 20.21 -11.22 21.75
CA THR A 540 21.31 -11.15 20.77
C THR A 540 20.85 -10.93 19.32
N HIS A 541 19.54 -11.04 19.05
CA HIS A 541 18.98 -10.85 17.71
C HIS A 541 17.79 -9.88 17.72
N LEU A 542 17.92 -8.78 16.98
CA LEU A 542 16.82 -7.96 16.48
C LEU A 542 16.78 -7.97 14.94
N TYR A 543 15.64 -7.58 14.38
CA TYR A 543 15.41 -7.46 12.95
C TYR A 543 14.55 -6.23 12.70
N MET A 544 14.90 -5.45 11.67
CA MET A 544 14.17 -4.25 11.27
C MET A 544 13.92 -4.31 9.77
N GLU A 545 12.65 -4.20 9.36
CA GLU A 545 12.25 -4.11 7.95
C GLU A 545 11.51 -2.81 7.69
N SER A 546 11.89 -2.10 6.62
CA SER A 546 11.13 -0.95 6.12
C SER A 546 10.04 -1.44 5.17
N VAL A 547 8.82 -0.97 5.38
CA VAL A 547 7.63 -1.39 4.64
C VAL A 547 7.18 -0.23 3.75
N CYS A 548 7.73 -0.18 2.54
CA CYS A 548 7.46 0.85 1.55
C CYS A 548 6.22 0.55 0.69
N PHE A 549 5.49 1.58 0.25
CA PHE A 549 4.28 1.44 -0.57
C PHE A 549 4.29 2.25 -1.87
N TYR A 550 4.24 1.54 -2.99
CA TYR A 550 3.75 2.09 -4.25
C TYR A 550 2.23 1.92 -4.31
N VAL A 551 1.52 2.87 -3.71
CA VAL A 551 0.06 2.99 -3.81
C VAL A 551 -0.27 3.87 -5.00
N ALA A 552 -0.80 3.26 -6.06
CA ALA A 552 -1.30 3.99 -7.22
C ALA A 552 -2.78 4.33 -7.00
N ALA A 553 -3.06 5.57 -6.58
CA ALA A 553 -4.41 6.10 -6.51
C ALA A 553 -4.96 6.39 -7.92
N TYR A 554 -6.25 6.11 -8.14
CA TYR A 554 -6.92 6.39 -9.40
C TYR A 554 -8.42 6.62 -9.22
N HIS A 555 -9.05 7.27 -10.20
CA HIS A 555 -10.49 7.37 -10.32
C HIS A 555 -10.87 7.36 -11.81
N CYS A 556 -12.02 6.79 -12.16
CA CYS A 556 -12.50 6.67 -13.53
C CYS A 556 -13.74 7.54 -13.75
N GLY A 557 -13.90 8.12 -14.95
CA GLY A 557 -14.98 9.06 -15.19
C GLY A 557 -14.82 9.92 -16.44
N SER A 558 -15.57 11.03 -16.45
CA SER A 558 -15.61 12.04 -17.51
C SER A 558 -16.05 13.39 -16.94
N GLU A 559 -16.18 14.41 -17.79
CA GLU A 559 -16.76 15.72 -17.41
C GLU A 559 -18.16 15.64 -16.78
N LYS A 560 -18.90 14.54 -17.00
CA LYS A 560 -20.23 14.29 -16.43
C LYS A 560 -20.22 13.73 -15.01
N GLY A 561 -19.09 13.20 -14.53
CA GLY A 561 -18.97 12.55 -13.23
C GLY A 561 -17.76 11.61 -13.13
N TRP A 562 -17.29 11.39 -11.91
CA TRP A 562 -16.16 10.52 -11.58
C TRP A 562 -16.56 9.53 -10.48
N SER A 563 -15.88 8.39 -10.43
CA SER A 563 -15.92 7.45 -9.31
C SER A 563 -15.33 8.05 -8.04
N PRO A 564 -15.48 7.38 -6.88
CA PRO A 564 -14.56 7.55 -5.76
C PRO A 564 -13.10 7.36 -6.19
N VAL A 565 -12.17 7.84 -5.36
CA VAL A 565 -10.75 7.50 -5.50
C VAL A 565 -10.54 6.10 -4.95
N PHE A 566 -10.13 5.20 -5.85
CA PHE A 566 -9.65 3.87 -5.53
C PHE A 566 -8.11 3.87 -5.48
N TRP A 567 -7.52 2.78 -5.02
CA TRP A 567 -6.08 2.61 -5.03
C TRP A 567 -5.70 1.15 -5.22
N PHE A 568 -4.58 0.90 -5.91
CA PHE A 568 -4.01 -0.44 -6.05
C PHE A 568 -2.51 -0.45 -5.73
N LYS A 569 -2.01 -1.59 -5.26
CA LYS A 569 -0.57 -1.83 -5.11
C LYS A 569 0.00 -2.39 -6.41
N THR A 570 1.09 -1.82 -6.92
CA THR A 570 1.80 -2.42 -8.06
C THR A 570 2.42 -3.76 -7.68
N ARG A 571 2.18 -4.80 -8.48
CA ARG A 571 2.76 -6.14 -8.28
C ARG A 571 4.30 -6.10 -8.42
N PRO A 572 5.08 -6.86 -7.61
CA PRO A 572 6.53 -6.87 -7.74
C PRO A 572 6.99 -7.31 -9.14
N PRO A 573 8.06 -6.70 -9.70
CA PRO A 573 8.56 -7.06 -11.02
C PRO A 573 9.19 -8.46 -11.04
N GLY A 574 9.25 -9.06 -12.22
CA GLY A 574 9.91 -10.35 -12.45
C GLY A 574 9.05 -11.57 -12.11
N HIS A 575 9.67 -12.61 -11.55
CA HIS A 575 9.08 -13.94 -11.40
C HIS A 575 9.46 -14.67 -10.09
N SER A 576 10.23 -14.03 -9.21
CA SER A 576 10.83 -14.63 -8.01
C SER A 576 10.05 -14.39 -6.70
N TRP A 577 8.87 -13.76 -6.76
CA TRP A 577 8.03 -13.45 -5.61
C TRP A 577 6.88 -14.45 -5.43
N SER A 578 6.22 -14.43 -4.27
CA SER A 578 5.20 -15.43 -3.88
C SER A 578 3.78 -14.87 -3.95
N PRO A 579 3.02 -15.07 -5.05
CA PRO A 579 1.66 -14.57 -5.17
C PRO A 579 0.62 -15.36 -4.36
N ALA A 580 -0.37 -14.65 -3.83
CA ALA A 580 -1.62 -15.18 -3.29
C ALA A 580 -2.81 -14.78 -4.18
N LEU A 581 -3.77 -15.67 -4.40
CA LEU A 581 -4.98 -15.40 -5.17
C LEU A 581 -6.23 -15.97 -4.48
N ALA A 582 -7.34 -15.26 -4.58
CA ALA A 582 -8.66 -15.83 -4.33
C ALA A 582 -9.16 -16.50 -5.63
N VAL A 583 -9.78 -17.67 -5.53
CA VAL A 583 -10.21 -18.47 -6.68
C VAL A 583 -11.61 -19.03 -6.41
N TYR A 584 -12.57 -18.74 -7.28
CA TYR A 584 -13.96 -19.23 -7.20
C TYR A 584 -14.68 -19.15 -8.54
N GLY A 585 -15.84 -19.79 -8.66
CA GLY A 585 -16.84 -19.62 -9.75
C GLY A 585 -18.22 -19.37 -9.15
N ASP A 586 -19.22 -19.11 -9.98
CA ASP A 586 -20.63 -19.33 -9.61
C ASP A 586 -21.09 -18.41 -8.45
N LEU A 587 -20.93 -17.09 -8.65
CA LEU A 587 -21.29 -16.06 -7.67
C LEU A 587 -22.42 -15.17 -8.20
N GLY A 588 -23.63 -15.43 -7.70
CA GLY A 588 -24.83 -14.67 -8.00
C GLY A 588 -24.86 -13.27 -7.39
N TYR A 589 -25.75 -12.42 -7.90
CA TYR A 589 -26.09 -11.13 -7.31
C TYR A 589 -26.93 -11.34 -6.02
N HIS A 590 -27.80 -12.35 -6.08
CA HIS A 590 -28.52 -12.90 -4.95
C HIS A 590 -27.81 -14.15 -4.41
N ASN A 591 -28.03 -14.45 -3.12
CA ASN A 591 -27.39 -15.53 -2.37
C ASN A 591 -25.85 -15.62 -2.52
N ALA A 592 -25.17 -14.47 -2.62
CA ALA A 592 -23.71 -14.33 -2.75
C ALA A 592 -22.92 -14.73 -1.47
N ARG A 593 -23.04 -15.98 -1.01
CA ARG A 593 -22.65 -16.43 0.34
C ARG A 593 -21.18 -16.19 0.69
N SER A 594 -20.27 -16.37 -0.26
CA SER A 594 -18.83 -16.15 -0.06
C SER A 594 -18.42 -14.67 -0.16
N LEU A 595 -19.24 -13.80 -0.75
CA LEU A 595 -18.87 -12.42 -1.07
C LEU A 595 -18.40 -11.60 0.15
N PRO A 596 -19.08 -11.60 1.33
CA PRO A 596 -18.62 -10.82 2.48
C PRO A 596 -17.26 -11.27 3.02
N HIS A 597 -16.93 -12.55 2.89
CA HIS A 597 -15.64 -13.11 3.29
C HIS A 597 -14.54 -12.72 2.29
N LEU A 598 -14.83 -12.81 0.99
CA LEU A 598 -13.94 -12.39 -0.09
C LEU A 598 -13.62 -10.89 -0.01
N GLN A 599 -14.64 -10.03 0.11
CA GLN A 599 -14.49 -8.58 0.29
C GLN A 599 -13.59 -8.25 1.49
N ASN A 600 -13.88 -8.84 2.66
CA ASN A 600 -13.10 -8.67 3.87
C ASN A 600 -11.63 -9.08 3.67
N GLU A 601 -11.35 -10.22 3.03
CA GLU A 601 -9.98 -10.70 2.84
C GLU A 601 -9.20 -9.94 1.76
N VAL A 602 -9.87 -9.46 0.70
CA VAL A 602 -9.27 -8.55 -0.30
C VAL A 602 -8.90 -7.20 0.34
N GLN A 603 -9.81 -6.57 1.09
CA GLN A 603 -9.52 -5.35 1.85
C GLN A 603 -8.42 -5.57 2.91
N ARG A 604 -8.41 -6.76 3.55
CA ARG A 604 -7.33 -7.19 4.44
C ARG A 604 -6.03 -7.54 3.69
N GLY A 605 -5.98 -7.45 2.37
CA GLY A 605 -4.76 -7.60 1.56
C GLY A 605 -4.21 -9.03 1.57
N PHE A 606 -5.07 -10.04 1.60
CA PHE A 606 -4.66 -11.45 1.58
C PHE A 606 -4.29 -11.94 0.18
N TYR A 607 -4.62 -11.18 -0.87
CA TYR A 607 -4.52 -11.58 -2.27
C TYR A 607 -3.90 -10.49 -3.14
N ASP A 608 -3.13 -10.92 -4.15
CA ASP A 608 -2.54 -10.08 -5.20
C ASP A 608 -3.42 -10.02 -6.46
N ALA A 609 -4.42 -10.90 -6.57
CA ALA A 609 -5.45 -10.94 -7.62
C ALA A 609 -6.64 -11.85 -7.23
N VAL A 610 -7.76 -11.72 -7.94
CA VAL A 610 -8.90 -12.66 -7.94
C VAL A 610 -8.93 -13.41 -9.27
N ILE A 611 -9.28 -14.71 -9.23
CA ILE A 611 -9.71 -15.51 -10.37
C ILE A 611 -11.19 -15.85 -10.15
N HIS A 612 -12.08 -15.40 -11.05
CA HIS A 612 -13.51 -15.70 -11.03
C HIS A 612 -13.92 -16.44 -12.31
N ALA A 613 -14.29 -17.72 -12.17
CA ALA A 613 -14.38 -18.70 -13.25
C ALA A 613 -15.79 -18.84 -13.88
N GLY A 614 -16.43 -17.72 -14.22
CA GLY A 614 -17.72 -17.69 -14.92
C GLY A 614 -18.96 -17.77 -14.02
N ASP A 615 -20.10 -17.53 -14.66
CA ASP A 615 -21.44 -17.36 -14.08
C ASP A 615 -21.48 -16.22 -13.04
N PHE A 616 -21.41 -15.00 -13.59
CA PHE A 616 -21.47 -13.74 -12.85
C PHE A 616 -22.93 -13.30 -12.68
N ALA A 617 -23.30 -12.91 -11.46
CA ALA A 617 -24.63 -12.42 -11.10
C ALA A 617 -25.79 -13.43 -11.21
N TYR A 618 -25.64 -14.47 -12.04
CA TYR A 618 -26.70 -15.28 -12.66
C TYR A 618 -27.57 -14.39 -13.54
N ASP A 619 -27.30 -14.47 -14.84
CA ASP A 619 -27.85 -13.67 -15.94
C ASP A 619 -27.68 -12.15 -15.78
N MET A 620 -26.45 -11.64 -16.04
CA MET A 620 -26.16 -10.19 -16.01
C MET A 620 -27.10 -9.34 -16.88
N ASN A 621 -27.67 -9.90 -17.95
CA ASN A 621 -28.63 -9.25 -18.85
C ASN A 621 -30.01 -8.98 -18.23
N ASP A 622 -30.33 -9.61 -17.09
CA ASP A 622 -31.67 -9.48 -16.51
C ASP A 622 -31.94 -8.08 -15.95
N GLU A 623 -33.24 -7.76 -15.87
CA GLU A 623 -33.73 -6.39 -15.68
C GLU A 623 -33.10 -5.38 -16.67
N GLU A 624 -33.01 -5.72 -17.97
CA GLU A 624 -32.40 -4.88 -19.02
C GLU A 624 -30.92 -4.52 -18.73
N GLY A 625 -30.17 -5.46 -18.12
CA GLY A 625 -28.77 -5.28 -17.72
C GLY A 625 -28.58 -4.68 -16.33
N ASN A 626 -29.65 -4.35 -15.62
CA ASN A 626 -29.61 -3.79 -14.26
C ASN A 626 -29.10 -4.83 -13.23
N VAL A 627 -29.26 -6.14 -13.47
CA VAL A 627 -28.64 -7.19 -12.64
C VAL A 627 -27.11 -7.09 -12.69
N GLY A 628 -26.51 -7.01 -13.88
CA GLY A 628 -25.08 -6.77 -14.06
C GLY A 628 -24.61 -5.47 -13.39
N ASP A 629 -25.37 -4.38 -13.50
CA ASP A 629 -25.06 -3.09 -12.88
C ASP A 629 -25.10 -3.12 -11.34
N LYS A 630 -25.91 -4.00 -10.74
CA LYS A 630 -25.93 -4.21 -9.27
C LYS A 630 -24.77 -5.11 -8.84
N PHE A 631 -24.45 -6.16 -9.61
CA PHE A 631 -23.36 -7.07 -9.35
C PHE A 631 -21.98 -6.39 -9.42
N LEU A 632 -21.74 -5.54 -10.42
CA LEU A 632 -20.49 -4.76 -10.50
C LEU A 632 -20.27 -3.87 -9.26
N ARG A 633 -21.34 -3.30 -8.71
CA ARG A 633 -21.32 -2.54 -7.44
C ARG A 633 -21.08 -3.42 -6.20
N GLN A 634 -21.47 -4.70 -6.22
CA GLN A 634 -21.14 -5.66 -5.15
C GLN A 634 -19.65 -6.04 -5.17
N ILE A 635 -19.03 -6.19 -6.34
CA ILE A 635 -17.61 -6.57 -6.46
C ILE A 635 -16.64 -5.38 -6.47
N GLU A 636 -17.12 -4.13 -6.52
CA GLU A 636 -16.32 -2.89 -6.49
C GLU A 636 -15.29 -2.88 -5.35
N SER A 637 -15.70 -3.29 -4.15
CA SER A 637 -14.84 -3.41 -2.95
C SER A 637 -13.75 -4.49 -3.04
N MET A 638 -13.63 -5.18 -4.18
CA MET A 638 -12.52 -6.06 -4.53
C MET A 638 -11.83 -5.60 -5.83
N ALA A 639 -12.61 -5.44 -6.91
CA ALA A 639 -12.13 -5.13 -8.24
C ALA A 639 -11.54 -3.72 -8.38
N GLY A 640 -11.90 -2.78 -7.48
CA GLY A 640 -11.26 -1.46 -7.39
C GLY A 640 -9.87 -1.46 -6.76
N TYR A 641 -9.43 -2.57 -6.15
CA TYR A 641 -8.22 -2.60 -5.31
C TYR A 641 -7.18 -3.64 -5.76
N ILE A 642 -7.60 -4.76 -6.36
CA ILE A 642 -6.72 -5.76 -6.95
C ILE A 642 -7.26 -6.27 -8.31
N PRO A 643 -6.39 -6.77 -9.21
CA PRO A 643 -6.83 -7.34 -10.50
C PRO A 643 -7.87 -8.45 -10.33
N TYR A 644 -8.99 -8.33 -11.04
CA TYR A 644 -10.11 -9.24 -10.99
C TYR A 644 -10.23 -9.96 -12.35
N MET A 645 -9.68 -11.16 -12.43
CA MET A 645 -9.49 -11.89 -13.69
C MET A 645 -10.64 -12.88 -13.92
N THR A 646 -11.24 -12.87 -15.12
CA THR A 646 -12.47 -13.62 -15.44
C THR A 646 -12.33 -14.63 -16.58
N CYS A 647 -13.25 -15.59 -16.66
CA CYS A 647 -13.66 -16.28 -17.89
C CYS A 647 -15.20 -16.30 -17.95
N PRO A 648 -15.85 -16.42 -19.12
CA PRO A 648 -17.32 -16.53 -19.19
C PRO A 648 -17.80 -17.96 -18.92
N GLY A 649 -18.94 -18.08 -18.23
CA GLY A 649 -19.78 -19.26 -18.10
C GLY A 649 -21.05 -19.18 -18.96
N ASN A 650 -22.00 -20.08 -18.74
CA ASN A 650 -23.22 -20.19 -19.56
C ASN A 650 -24.23 -19.07 -19.31
N HIS A 651 -24.33 -18.53 -18.09
CA HIS A 651 -25.18 -17.37 -17.80
C HIS A 651 -24.66 -16.06 -18.45
N GLU A 652 -23.45 -16.10 -19.05
CA GLU A 652 -22.95 -15.03 -19.91
C GLU A 652 -23.30 -15.20 -21.38
N ALA A 653 -23.81 -16.35 -21.85
CA ALA A 653 -23.86 -16.67 -23.28
C ALA A 653 -24.77 -15.75 -24.11
N ASN A 654 -25.78 -15.13 -23.48
CA ASN A 654 -26.83 -14.38 -24.15
C ASN A 654 -26.29 -13.27 -25.09
N ASN A 655 -26.99 -13.06 -26.20
CA ASN A 655 -26.63 -12.12 -27.27
C ASN A 655 -25.15 -12.24 -27.73
N ASN A 656 -24.62 -13.47 -27.79
CA ASN A 656 -23.21 -13.75 -28.13
C ASN A 656 -22.23 -13.12 -27.13
N PHE A 657 -22.48 -13.34 -25.83
CA PHE A 657 -21.67 -12.85 -24.71
C PHE A 657 -21.60 -11.31 -24.58
N SER A 658 -22.67 -10.60 -24.96
CA SER A 658 -22.65 -9.13 -25.06
C SER A 658 -22.31 -8.42 -23.74
N ASP A 659 -22.95 -8.80 -22.64
CA ASP A 659 -22.73 -8.16 -21.34
C ASP A 659 -21.34 -8.45 -20.80
N TYR A 660 -20.87 -9.70 -20.90
CA TYR A 660 -19.51 -10.05 -20.50
C TYR A 660 -18.45 -9.25 -21.26
N ARG A 661 -18.54 -9.21 -22.60
CA ARG A 661 -17.56 -8.50 -23.46
C ARG A 661 -17.51 -6.99 -23.20
N ASN A 662 -18.63 -6.37 -22.82
CA ASN A 662 -18.69 -4.93 -22.54
C ASN A 662 -18.34 -4.58 -21.08
N ARG A 663 -18.49 -5.53 -20.13
CA ARG A 663 -18.24 -5.31 -18.70
C ARG A 663 -16.83 -5.73 -18.25
N PHE A 664 -16.24 -6.76 -18.85
CA PHE A 664 -14.97 -7.36 -18.42
C PHE A 664 -13.84 -7.19 -19.44
N SER A 665 -13.08 -6.10 -19.30
CA SER A 665 -11.85 -5.84 -20.08
C SER A 665 -10.68 -6.69 -19.59
N MET A 666 -10.37 -7.79 -20.28
CA MET A 666 -9.24 -8.68 -19.96
C MET A 666 -8.06 -8.54 -20.95
N PRO A 667 -6.82 -8.96 -20.58
CA PRO A 667 -5.63 -8.79 -21.43
C PRO A 667 -5.74 -9.46 -22.81
N GLY A 668 -5.19 -8.84 -23.85
CA GLY A 668 -5.15 -9.38 -25.21
C GLY A 668 -6.08 -8.67 -26.19
N ASN A 669 -6.43 -9.33 -27.29
CA ASN A 669 -7.33 -8.82 -28.32
C ASN A 669 -8.32 -9.91 -28.74
N THR A 670 -9.08 -10.37 -27.76
CA THR A 670 -9.90 -11.60 -27.78
C THR A 670 -11.26 -11.38 -27.12
N GLU A 671 -11.67 -10.11 -26.97
CA GLU A 671 -12.94 -9.70 -26.35
C GLU A 671 -13.14 -10.28 -24.92
N GLY A 672 -12.02 -10.58 -24.24
CA GLY A 672 -11.97 -11.15 -22.89
C GLY A 672 -12.42 -12.61 -22.76
N LEU A 673 -12.78 -13.28 -23.87
CA LEU A 673 -13.29 -14.66 -23.87
C LEU A 673 -12.19 -15.70 -23.55
N TRP A 674 -10.96 -15.45 -23.97
CA TRP A 674 -9.78 -16.28 -23.69
C TRP A 674 -8.50 -15.45 -23.74
N TYR A 675 -7.54 -15.70 -22.87
CA TYR A 675 -6.31 -14.91 -22.77
C TYR A 675 -5.28 -15.56 -21.83
N SER A 676 -4.04 -15.07 -21.83
CA SER A 676 -3.01 -15.50 -20.89
C SER A 676 -2.25 -14.34 -20.26
N PHE A 677 -1.76 -14.56 -19.04
CA PHE A 677 -1.08 -13.54 -18.25
C PHE A 677 -0.14 -14.16 -17.21
N ASP A 678 0.81 -13.37 -16.72
CA ASP A 678 1.83 -13.82 -15.78
C ASP A 678 1.64 -13.22 -14.37
N VAL A 679 1.93 -14.02 -13.34
CA VAL A 679 1.93 -13.61 -11.92
C VAL A 679 3.05 -14.35 -11.18
N GLY A 680 4.11 -13.65 -10.76
CA GLY A 680 5.25 -14.28 -10.07
C GLY A 680 5.83 -15.46 -10.89
N PRO A 681 5.93 -16.69 -10.35
CA PRO A 681 6.38 -17.90 -11.05
C PRO A 681 5.25 -18.62 -11.83
N ILE A 682 4.09 -18.00 -12.00
CA ILE A 682 2.90 -18.58 -12.63
C ILE A 682 2.67 -17.96 -14.01
N HIS A 683 2.35 -18.82 -14.98
CA HIS A 683 1.69 -18.47 -16.23
C HIS A 683 0.23 -18.96 -16.19
N PHE A 684 -0.72 -18.04 -16.23
CA PHE A 684 -2.16 -18.33 -16.23
C PHE A 684 -2.72 -18.29 -17.64
N ILE A 685 -3.66 -19.19 -17.91
CA ILE A 685 -4.41 -19.30 -19.16
C ILE A 685 -5.90 -19.33 -18.82
N SER A 686 -6.66 -18.37 -19.33
CA SER A 686 -8.12 -18.27 -19.26
C SER A 686 -8.73 -18.73 -20.58
N ILE A 687 -9.78 -19.56 -20.54
CA ILE A 687 -10.54 -20.01 -21.70
C ILE A 687 -12.04 -19.93 -21.47
N SER A 688 -12.80 -19.68 -22.53
CA SER A 688 -14.23 -19.95 -22.57
C SER A 688 -14.45 -21.43 -22.89
N THR A 689 -15.07 -22.17 -21.98
CA THR A 689 -15.57 -23.51 -22.26
C THR A 689 -16.83 -23.48 -23.13
N GLU A 690 -17.55 -22.37 -23.11
CA GLU A 690 -18.88 -22.22 -23.71
C GLU A 690 -18.86 -22.23 -25.24
N VAL A 691 -17.73 -21.89 -25.87
CA VAL A 691 -17.56 -22.00 -27.34
C VAL A 691 -17.62 -23.45 -27.86
N TYR A 692 -17.55 -24.46 -26.99
CA TYR A 692 -17.80 -25.87 -27.34
C TYR A 692 -19.30 -26.23 -27.28
N TYR A 693 -20.12 -25.40 -26.64
CA TYR A 693 -21.52 -25.66 -26.35
C TYR A 693 -22.44 -24.81 -27.24
N PHE A 694 -22.27 -23.48 -27.24
CA PHE A 694 -23.05 -22.49 -27.98
C PHE A 694 -22.52 -22.26 -29.42
N LEU A 695 -22.59 -23.31 -30.24
CA LEU A 695 -22.05 -23.32 -31.61
C LEU A 695 -22.85 -22.45 -32.59
N GLU A 696 -24.07 -22.06 -32.24
CA GLU A 696 -24.94 -21.13 -32.97
C GLU A 696 -24.33 -19.74 -33.16
N TYR A 697 -23.41 -19.32 -32.28
CA TYR A 697 -22.66 -18.07 -32.41
C TYR A 697 -21.45 -18.17 -33.35
N GLY A 698 -21.21 -19.34 -33.94
CA GLY A 698 -20.25 -19.58 -35.01
C GLY A 698 -18.99 -20.32 -34.58
N PHE A 699 -18.68 -21.40 -35.32
CA PHE A 699 -17.51 -22.26 -35.12
C PHE A 699 -16.14 -21.54 -35.23
N GLU A 700 -16.11 -20.31 -35.75
CA GLU A 700 -14.91 -19.47 -35.79
C GLU A 700 -14.36 -19.18 -34.38
N LEU A 701 -15.22 -18.97 -33.38
CA LEU A 701 -14.79 -18.69 -31.99
C LEU A 701 -14.01 -19.87 -31.40
N LEU A 702 -14.56 -21.09 -31.51
CA LEU A 702 -13.92 -22.34 -31.10
C LEU A 702 -12.59 -22.54 -31.84
N THR A 703 -12.58 -22.39 -33.16
CA THR A 703 -11.38 -22.53 -34.00
C THR A 703 -10.29 -21.51 -33.63
N ARG A 704 -10.67 -20.26 -33.35
CA ARG A 704 -9.73 -19.19 -32.95
C ARG A 704 -9.17 -19.44 -31.55
N GLN A 705 -10.01 -19.79 -30.58
CA GLN A 705 -9.56 -20.10 -29.23
C GLN A 705 -8.59 -21.28 -29.23
N PHE A 706 -8.94 -22.39 -29.90
CA PHE A 706 -8.12 -23.60 -29.91
C PHE A 706 -6.75 -23.35 -30.57
N ASN A 707 -6.71 -22.66 -31.71
CA ASN A 707 -5.43 -22.35 -32.38
C ASN A 707 -4.58 -21.37 -31.57
N TRP A 708 -5.18 -20.36 -30.93
CA TRP A 708 -4.48 -19.46 -30.00
C TRP A 708 -3.88 -20.23 -28.81
N LEU A 709 -4.69 -21.05 -28.15
CA LEU A 709 -4.32 -21.85 -26.99
C LEU A 709 -3.16 -22.80 -27.27
N LYS A 710 -3.18 -23.43 -28.46
CA LYS A 710 -2.13 -24.32 -28.97
C LYS A 710 -0.79 -23.60 -29.14
N GLU A 711 -0.77 -22.35 -29.62
CA GLU A 711 0.46 -21.57 -29.75
C GLU A 711 0.93 -20.97 -28.42
N ASP A 712 0.01 -20.60 -27.52
CA ASP A 712 0.39 -20.05 -26.22
C ASP A 712 0.92 -21.12 -25.27
N LEU A 713 0.33 -22.32 -25.24
CA LEU A 713 0.90 -23.48 -24.54
C LEU A 713 2.29 -23.85 -25.08
N LYS A 714 2.46 -23.95 -26.41
CA LYS A 714 3.79 -24.14 -27.04
C LYS A 714 4.80 -23.07 -26.66
N LYS A 715 4.36 -21.85 -26.35
CA LYS A 715 5.20 -20.73 -25.90
C LYS A 715 5.50 -20.86 -24.40
N ALA A 716 4.54 -21.22 -23.57
CA ALA A 716 4.71 -21.42 -22.13
C ALA A 716 5.65 -22.59 -21.80
N THR A 717 5.54 -23.70 -22.54
CA THR A 717 6.35 -24.91 -22.32
C THR A 717 7.80 -24.82 -22.81
N LYS A 718 8.19 -23.76 -23.53
CA LYS A 718 9.59 -23.56 -23.95
C LYS A 718 10.50 -23.61 -22.72
N PRO A 719 11.63 -24.35 -22.73
CA PRO A 719 12.47 -24.50 -21.53
C PRO A 719 12.91 -23.17 -20.89
N SER A 720 13.16 -22.13 -21.70
CA SER A 720 13.45 -20.78 -21.22
C SER A 720 12.31 -20.16 -20.41
N ASN A 721 11.07 -20.42 -20.81
CA ASN A 721 9.87 -19.81 -20.24
C ASN A 721 9.40 -20.63 -19.04
N ARG A 722 9.35 -21.96 -19.17
CA ARG A 722 9.02 -22.91 -18.07
C ARG A 722 10.01 -22.81 -16.90
N ALA A 723 11.27 -22.44 -17.14
CA ALA A 723 12.25 -22.18 -16.08
C ALA A 723 11.95 -20.92 -15.25
N LEU A 724 11.37 -19.88 -15.87
CA LEU A 724 10.93 -18.65 -15.19
C LEU A 724 9.50 -18.78 -14.61
N ARG A 725 8.66 -19.56 -15.31
CA ARG A 725 7.24 -19.80 -15.06
C ARG A 725 6.95 -21.32 -14.94
N PRO A 726 7.42 -21.95 -13.86
CA PRO A 726 7.29 -23.39 -13.62
C PRO A 726 5.88 -23.85 -13.24
N TRP A 727 4.92 -22.95 -13.09
CA TRP A 727 3.50 -23.28 -12.93
C TRP A 727 2.73 -22.78 -14.15
N ILE A 728 2.09 -23.70 -14.87
CA ILE A 728 1.06 -23.39 -15.88
C ILE A 728 -0.28 -23.78 -15.26
N ILE A 729 -1.16 -22.79 -15.11
CA ILE A 729 -2.48 -22.95 -14.51
C ILE A 729 -3.53 -22.54 -15.53
N VAL A 730 -4.41 -23.46 -15.90
CA VAL A 730 -5.57 -23.18 -16.76
C VAL A 730 -6.79 -22.95 -15.89
N TYR A 731 -7.66 -22.04 -16.30
CA TYR A 731 -9.04 -21.98 -15.79
C TYR A 731 -10.05 -21.73 -16.90
N GLY A 732 -11.24 -22.29 -16.69
CA GLY A 732 -12.44 -22.12 -17.51
C GLY A 732 -13.66 -22.46 -16.67
N HIS A 733 -14.85 -22.47 -17.27
CA HIS A 733 -16.08 -22.68 -16.53
C HIS A 733 -16.44 -24.18 -16.42
N ARG A 734 -16.92 -24.81 -17.50
CA ARG A 734 -17.40 -26.21 -17.49
C ARG A 734 -16.28 -27.25 -17.28
N PRO A 735 -16.37 -28.14 -16.27
CA PRO A 735 -15.34 -29.12 -15.98
C PRO A 735 -15.22 -30.25 -17.01
N MET A 736 -14.01 -30.80 -17.17
CA MET A 736 -13.79 -32.05 -17.90
C MET A 736 -14.12 -33.31 -17.09
N TYR A 737 -14.28 -33.17 -15.76
CA TYR A 737 -14.53 -34.26 -14.82
C TYR A 737 -15.30 -33.75 -13.59
N CYS A 738 -16.45 -34.34 -13.26
CA CYS A 738 -17.23 -33.99 -12.07
C CYS A 738 -18.09 -35.16 -11.57
N SER A 739 -18.40 -35.22 -10.27
CA SER A 739 -19.08 -36.37 -9.64
C SER A 739 -20.49 -36.06 -9.12
N ASN A 740 -21.06 -34.95 -9.57
CA ASN A 740 -22.38 -34.44 -9.19
C ASN A 740 -23.49 -35.28 -9.81
N LYS A 741 -24.73 -35.13 -9.31
CA LYS A 741 -25.88 -35.98 -9.63
C LYS A 741 -26.94 -35.27 -10.49
N ASN A 742 -26.51 -34.19 -11.14
CA ASN A 742 -27.14 -33.54 -12.29
C ASN A 742 -27.24 -34.50 -13.49
N ILE A 743 -27.96 -34.06 -14.54
CA ILE A 743 -28.42 -34.91 -15.67
C ILE A 743 -27.69 -34.56 -16.99
N ASP A 744 -26.92 -33.49 -16.96
CA ASP A 744 -26.11 -32.90 -18.03
C ASP A 744 -24.64 -33.38 -17.91
N ASP A 745 -23.70 -32.50 -17.57
CA ASP A 745 -22.28 -32.69 -17.88
C ASP A 745 -21.61 -33.81 -17.08
N CYS A 746 -21.93 -33.98 -15.79
CA CYS A 746 -21.36 -35.09 -15.01
C CYS A 746 -21.93 -36.47 -15.37
N THR A 747 -22.91 -36.59 -16.26
CA THR A 747 -23.44 -37.92 -16.66
C THR A 747 -22.59 -38.59 -17.73
N MET A 748 -21.87 -37.81 -18.53
CA MET A 748 -21.13 -38.30 -19.69
C MET A 748 -19.62 -38.39 -19.39
N ASN A 749 -19.02 -39.56 -19.60
CA ASN A 749 -17.55 -39.71 -19.53
C ASN A 749 -16.79 -39.02 -20.70
N GLN A 750 -17.50 -38.25 -21.51
CA GLN A 750 -17.10 -37.68 -22.79
C GLN A 750 -17.77 -36.31 -22.97
N THR A 751 -17.46 -35.35 -22.08
CA THR A 751 -17.90 -33.95 -22.25
C THR A 751 -17.19 -33.32 -23.45
N ARG A 752 -17.82 -32.30 -24.07
CA ARG A 752 -17.27 -31.63 -25.26
C ARG A 752 -15.94 -30.94 -24.97
N THR A 753 -15.80 -30.35 -23.77
CA THR A 753 -14.54 -29.79 -23.26
C THR A 753 -13.42 -30.85 -23.26
N ARG A 754 -13.72 -32.08 -22.83
CA ARG A 754 -12.74 -33.16 -22.63
C ARG A 754 -12.26 -33.78 -23.93
N ILE A 755 -13.18 -34.18 -24.80
CA ILE A 755 -12.88 -34.96 -26.02
C ILE A 755 -13.16 -34.24 -27.35
N GLY A 756 -13.55 -32.97 -27.31
CA GLY A 756 -14.00 -32.22 -28.49
C GLY A 756 -15.44 -32.56 -28.88
N THR A 757 -15.84 -32.13 -30.08
CA THR A 757 -17.16 -32.36 -30.67
C THR A 757 -17.00 -33.29 -31.88
N PRO A 758 -17.35 -34.59 -31.79
CA PRO A 758 -16.95 -35.62 -32.77
C PRO A 758 -17.37 -35.43 -34.24
N ASP A 759 -18.33 -34.56 -34.51
CA ASP A 759 -18.84 -34.25 -35.85
C ASP A 759 -18.25 -32.96 -36.45
N ILE A 760 -17.42 -32.22 -35.69
CA ILE A 760 -16.98 -30.86 -36.04
C ILE A 760 -15.50 -30.61 -35.71
N MET A 761 -15.05 -31.00 -34.52
CA MET A 761 -13.67 -30.79 -34.04
C MET A 761 -13.31 -31.84 -32.98
N ASN A 762 -12.57 -32.86 -33.40
CA ASN A 762 -12.30 -34.05 -32.60
C ASN A 762 -11.08 -33.90 -31.68
N ASP A 763 -10.40 -32.74 -31.74
CA ASP A 763 -9.32 -32.39 -30.82
C ASP A 763 -9.91 -31.79 -29.52
N GLY A 764 -9.98 -32.59 -28.45
CA GLY A 764 -10.37 -32.13 -27.11
C GLY A 764 -9.26 -31.40 -26.36
N LEU A 765 -9.60 -30.76 -25.24
CA LEU A 765 -8.62 -30.03 -24.42
C LEU A 765 -7.75 -30.93 -23.54
N GLU A 766 -8.24 -32.10 -23.11
CA GLU A 766 -7.51 -32.96 -22.18
C GLU A 766 -6.14 -33.39 -22.72
N ASP A 767 -6.11 -33.94 -23.94
CA ASP A 767 -4.85 -34.33 -24.59
C ASP A 767 -3.94 -33.12 -24.80
N MET A 768 -4.48 -31.92 -25.04
CA MET A 768 -3.66 -30.72 -25.19
C MET A 768 -2.98 -30.35 -23.86
N PHE A 769 -3.73 -30.30 -22.76
CA PHE A 769 -3.19 -29.92 -21.45
C PHE A 769 -2.25 -30.97 -20.85
N TYR A 770 -2.59 -32.26 -21.00
CA TYR A 770 -1.72 -33.35 -20.56
C TYR A 770 -0.38 -33.36 -21.29
N ASN A 771 -0.38 -33.23 -22.62
CA ASN A 771 0.84 -33.27 -23.43
C ASN A 771 1.72 -32.01 -23.30
N HIS A 772 1.12 -30.85 -23.00
CA HIS A 772 1.88 -29.64 -22.65
C HIS A 772 2.26 -29.58 -21.16
N GLY A 773 1.80 -30.53 -20.34
CA GLY A 773 2.16 -30.62 -18.92
C GLY A 773 1.65 -29.43 -18.11
N VAL A 774 0.37 -29.08 -18.24
CA VAL A 774 -0.35 -28.19 -17.33
C VAL A 774 -0.30 -28.77 -15.90
N ASP A 775 -0.11 -27.91 -14.89
CA ASP A 775 0.07 -28.36 -13.49
C ASP A 775 -1.25 -28.39 -12.71
N LEU A 776 -2.14 -27.42 -12.96
CA LEU A 776 -3.42 -27.24 -12.28
C LEU A 776 -4.47 -26.71 -13.26
N GLU A 777 -5.68 -27.25 -13.16
CA GLU A 777 -6.85 -26.88 -13.97
C GLU A 777 -8.02 -26.56 -13.05
N ILE A 778 -8.58 -25.36 -13.19
CA ILE A 778 -9.61 -24.81 -12.31
C ILE A 778 -10.92 -24.66 -13.08
N TRP A 779 -12.00 -25.13 -12.48
CA TRP A 779 -13.34 -25.24 -13.06
C TRP A 779 -14.41 -24.74 -12.09
N ALA A 780 -15.60 -24.52 -12.61
CA ALA A 780 -16.77 -23.91 -12.00
C ALA A 780 -18.00 -24.76 -12.40
N HIS A 781 -19.16 -24.13 -12.65
CA HIS A 781 -20.39 -24.70 -13.24
C HIS A 781 -21.18 -25.64 -12.34
N GLU A 782 -20.48 -26.57 -11.70
CA GLU A 782 -21.03 -27.48 -10.71
C GLU A 782 -21.07 -26.75 -9.37
N HIS A 783 -22.27 -26.54 -8.80
CA HIS A 783 -22.45 -25.70 -7.61
C HIS A 783 -21.94 -26.38 -6.32
N SER A 784 -20.63 -26.56 -6.21
CA SER A 784 -19.95 -27.41 -5.24
C SER A 784 -18.43 -27.20 -5.25
N TYR A 785 -17.73 -27.80 -4.29
CA TYR A 785 -16.27 -27.94 -4.34
C TYR A 785 -15.88 -29.42 -4.50
N GLU A 786 -15.12 -29.73 -5.55
CA GLU A 786 -14.54 -31.06 -5.76
C GLU A 786 -13.08 -30.95 -6.22
N ARG A 787 -12.18 -31.61 -5.49
CA ARG A 787 -10.77 -31.76 -5.85
C ARG A 787 -10.51 -33.21 -6.26
N LEU A 788 -9.89 -33.39 -7.42
CA LEU A 788 -9.55 -34.70 -7.96
C LEU A 788 -8.13 -35.12 -7.55
N TRP A 789 -7.82 -36.41 -7.71
CA TRP A 789 -6.43 -36.85 -7.87
C TRP A 789 -5.88 -36.35 -9.22
N PRO A 790 -4.55 -36.30 -9.44
CA PRO A 790 -4.02 -36.00 -10.76
C PRO A 790 -4.50 -37.07 -11.74
N ILE A 791 -5.20 -36.68 -12.80
CA ILE A 791 -6.01 -37.59 -13.61
C ILE A 791 -5.81 -37.32 -15.10
N TYR A 792 -5.77 -38.39 -15.90
CA TYR A 792 -5.78 -38.30 -17.36
C TYR A 792 -6.44 -39.56 -17.92
N ASN A 793 -7.38 -39.37 -18.86
CA ASN A 793 -8.26 -40.40 -19.41
C ASN A 793 -8.84 -41.38 -18.34
N TYR A 794 -9.39 -40.80 -17.27
CA TYR A 794 -9.88 -41.48 -16.06
C TYR A 794 -8.85 -42.30 -15.26
N GLN A 795 -7.58 -42.36 -15.66
CA GLN A 795 -6.50 -43.00 -14.89
C GLN A 795 -5.84 -42.01 -13.93
N ILE A 796 -5.46 -42.49 -12.74
CA ILE A 796 -4.83 -41.66 -11.70
C ILE A 796 -3.30 -41.72 -11.81
N TYR A 797 -2.66 -40.56 -11.88
CA TYR A 797 -1.22 -40.39 -11.98
C TYR A 797 -0.64 -39.68 -10.74
N ASN A 798 -0.99 -40.19 -9.55
CA ASN A 798 -0.39 -39.79 -8.27
C ASN A 798 1.14 -39.96 -8.32
N GLY A 799 1.90 -38.95 -7.88
CA GLY A 799 3.36 -39.05 -7.78
C GLY A 799 3.83 -40.08 -6.74
N SER A 800 3.08 -40.25 -5.64
CA SER A 800 3.21 -41.41 -4.75
C SER A 800 1.92 -41.63 -3.93
N LEU A 801 1.82 -42.78 -3.25
CA LEU A 801 0.68 -43.09 -2.37
C LEU A 801 0.59 -42.20 -1.11
N ARG A 802 1.68 -41.53 -0.71
CA ARG A 802 1.72 -40.66 0.48
C ARG A 802 1.74 -39.17 0.13
N GLU A 803 2.35 -38.83 -1.00
CA GLU A 803 2.44 -37.48 -1.55
C GLU A 803 1.91 -37.49 -3.00
N PRO A 804 0.58 -37.61 -3.20
CA PRO A 804 -0.02 -37.77 -4.53
C PRO A 804 0.22 -36.55 -5.45
N TYR A 805 0.28 -35.36 -4.88
CA TYR A 805 0.48 -34.08 -5.58
C TYR A 805 1.96 -33.65 -5.69
N ARG A 806 2.92 -34.55 -5.41
CA ARG A 806 4.35 -34.29 -5.56
C ARG A 806 4.87 -34.91 -6.86
N ASN A 807 5.33 -34.09 -7.80
CA ASN A 807 5.66 -34.48 -9.18
C ASN A 807 4.53 -35.32 -9.84
N PRO A 808 3.27 -34.81 -9.88
CA PRO A 808 2.15 -35.58 -10.43
C PRO A 808 2.35 -35.88 -11.92
N GLY A 809 1.89 -37.06 -12.35
CA GLY A 809 1.99 -37.51 -13.74
C GLY A 809 0.78 -37.12 -14.61
N ALA A 810 -0.03 -36.16 -14.18
CA ALA A 810 -1.14 -35.57 -14.93
C ALA A 810 -1.53 -34.22 -14.29
N PRO A 811 -2.33 -33.38 -14.95
CA PRO A 811 -2.89 -32.17 -14.34
C PRO A 811 -3.74 -32.51 -13.10
N VAL A 812 -3.82 -31.56 -12.16
CA VAL A 812 -4.75 -31.62 -11.03
C VAL A 812 -5.99 -30.81 -11.38
N HIS A 813 -7.20 -31.39 -11.24
CA HIS A 813 -8.45 -30.68 -11.51
C HIS A 813 -9.11 -30.28 -10.19
N VAL A 814 -9.62 -29.05 -10.13
CA VAL A 814 -10.38 -28.48 -9.00
C VAL A 814 -11.63 -27.77 -9.51
N ILE A 815 -12.79 -28.16 -9.02
CA ILE A 815 -14.08 -27.48 -9.17
C ILE A 815 -14.27 -26.55 -7.97
N THR A 816 -14.73 -25.32 -8.21
CA THR A 816 -14.86 -24.29 -7.16
C THR A 816 -16.15 -23.45 -7.26
N GLY A 817 -17.24 -24.02 -7.76
CA GLY A 817 -18.52 -23.35 -7.96
C GLY A 817 -19.40 -23.18 -6.73
N SER A 818 -18.81 -23.16 -5.53
CA SER A 818 -19.53 -23.00 -4.27
C SER A 818 -19.63 -21.55 -3.78
N ALA A 819 -19.39 -20.54 -4.62
CA ALA A 819 -19.28 -19.16 -4.11
C ALA A 819 -20.61 -18.62 -3.59
N GLY A 820 -21.69 -18.82 -4.36
CA GLY A 820 -23.07 -18.74 -3.89
C GLY A 820 -24.02 -18.08 -4.88
N CYS A 821 -25.12 -18.76 -5.18
CA CYS A 821 -26.10 -18.42 -6.22
C CYS A 821 -27.53 -18.81 -5.79
N ASP A 822 -28.55 -18.32 -6.50
CA ASP A 822 -29.96 -18.64 -6.19
C ASP A 822 -30.37 -20.09 -6.52
N GLU A 823 -29.65 -20.75 -7.43
CA GLU A 823 -29.90 -22.13 -7.85
C GLU A 823 -29.50 -23.16 -6.77
N LYS A 824 -28.52 -22.81 -5.91
CA LYS A 824 -27.99 -23.60 -4.77
C LYS A 824 -27.18 -24.82 -5.19
N HIS A 825 -26.62 -25.51 -4.19
CA HIS A 825 -25.64 -26.57 -4.38
C HIS A 825 -26.15 -27.83 -5.08
N ASP A 826 -25.27 -28.37 -5.92
CA ASP A 826 -25.48 -29.65 -6.59
C ASP A 826 -25.24 -30.85 -5.66
N PRO A 827 -26.18 -31.80 -5.58
CA PRO A 827 -25.99 -33.00 -4.78
C PRO A 827 -25.00 -33.96 -5.47
N PHE A 828 -23.98 -34.41 -4.74
CA PHE A 828 -23.05 -35.41 -5.26
C PHE A 828 -23.67 -36.80 -5.47
N LYS A 829 -23.10 -37.57 -6.42
CA LYS A 829 -23.34 -39.02 -6.52
C LYS A 829 -22.97 -39.70 -5.20
N SER A 830 -23.86 -40.55 -4.68
CA SER A 830 -23.81 -41.13 -3.33
C SER A 830 -22.55 -41.94 -3.05
N LYS A 831 -22.01 -42.62 -4.06
CA LYS A 831 -20.67 -43.24 -4.02
C LYS A 831 -19.67 -42.27 -4.65
N GLN A 832 -18.66 -41.86 -3.90
CA GLN A 832 -17.53 -41.10 -4.42
C GLN A 832 -16.75 -41.92 -5.47
N PRO A 833 -16.49 -41.38 -6.67
CA PRO A 833 -15.64 -42.03 -7.66
C PRO A 833 -14.20 -42.17 -7.16
N TYR A 834 -13.49 -43.21 -7.61
CA TYR A 834 -12.12 -43.51 -7.15
C TYR A 834 -11.10 -42.41 -7.49
N TRP A 835 -11.37 -41.64 -8.55
CA TRP A 835 -10.56 -40.50 -8.99
C TRP A 835 -10.85 -39.19 -8.25
N SER A 836 -11.95 -39.12 -7.50
CA SER A 836 -12.30 -37.97 -6.67
C SER A 836 -11.54 -38.03 -5.35
N ALA A 837 -10.81 -36.97 -4.99
CA ALA A 837 -10.00 -36.92 -3.78
C ALA A 837 -10.74 -36.31 -2.58
N PHE A 838 -11.54 -35.26 -2.81
CA PHE A 838 -12.34 -34.59 -1.79
C PHE A 838 -13.54 -33.88 -2.43
N ARG A 839 -14.66 -33.83 -1.71
CA ARG A 839 -15.94 -33.23 -2.16
C ARG A 839 -16.62 -32.51 -1.00
N SER A 840 -17.22 -31.34 -1.24
CA SER A 840 -18.00 -30.55 -0.27
C SER A 840 -19.13 -29.79 -0.98
N VAL A 841 -20.27 -29.70 -0.28
CA VAL A 841 -21.46 -28.90 -0.65
C VAL A 841 -21.70 -27.80 0.39
N ASP A 842 -20.63 -27.35 1.03
CA ASP A 842 -20.61 -26.11 1.81
C ASP A 842 -20.53 -24.94 0.80
N TYR A 843 -21.03 -23.75 1.16
CA TYR A 843 -20.64 -22.54 0.41
C TYR A 843 -19.18 -22.21 0.75
N GLY A 844 -18.39 -21.78 -0.23
CA GLY A 844 -16.98 -21.45 -0.03
C GLY A 844 -16.21 -21.11 -1.29
N TYR A 845 -14.94 -20.77 -1.10
CA TYR A 845 -13.98 -20.36 -2.13
C TYR A 845 -12.59 -20.96 -1.85
N ASN A 846 -11.66 -20.87 -2.80
CA ASN A 846 -10.29 -21.34 -2.64
C ASN A 846 -9.30 -20.19 -2.41
N ARG A 847 -8.32 -20.39 -1.52
CA ARG A 847 -7.09 -19.58 -1.45
C ARG A 847 -5.96 -20.33 -2.15
N LEU A 848 -5.33 -19.69 -3.11
CA LEU A 848 -4.15 -20.21 -3.84
C LEU A 848 -2.92 -19.42 -3.41
N LYS A 849 -1.87 -20.09 -2.92
CA LYS A 849 -0.57 -19.48 -2.57
C LYS A 849 0.55 -20.23 -3.27
N VAL A 850 1.30 -19.55 -4.13
CA VAL A 850 2.50 -20.12 -4.75
C VAL A 850 3.72 -19.57 -4.04
N PHE A 851 4.49 -20.45 -3.40
CA PHE A 851 5.61 -20.06 -2.54
C PHE A 851 6.89 -19.78 -3.34
N ASN A 852 7.16 -20.61 -4.35
CA ASN A 852 8.32 -20.51 -5.23
C ASN A 852 8.12 -21.41 -6.46
N SER A 853 9.18 -21.57 -7.25
CA SER A 853 9.23 -22.43 -8.44
C SER A 853 8.79 -23.88 -8.20
N THR A 854 8.95 -24.40 -6.98
CA THR A 854 8.75 -25.82 -6.66
C THR A 854 7.55 -26.10 -5.75
N HIS A 855 6.92 -25.09 -5.16
CA HIS A 855 5.85 -25.27 -4.18
C HIS A 855 4.62 -24.38 -4.43
N LEU A 856 3.47 -25.02 -4.64
CA LEU A 856 2.13 -24.43 -4.73
C LEU A 856 1.25 -25.01 -3.62
N TYR A 857 0.34 -24.21 -3.07
CA TYR A 857 -0.61 -24.61 -2.06
C TYR A 857 -1.99 -24.06 -2.39
N MET A 858 -3.01 -24.90 -2.27
CA MET A 858 -4.41 -24.49 -2.38
C MET A 858 -5.17 -25.01 -1.16
N GLU A 859 -6.00 -24.16 -0.58
CA GLU A 859 -6.95 -24.53 0.47
C GLU A 859 -8.36 -24.06 0.14
N TYR A 860 -9.33 -24.92 0.42
CA TYR A 860 -10.74 -24.59 0.36
C TYR A 860 -11.23 -24.01 1.69
N VAL A 861 -12.04 -22.97 1.62
CA VAL A 861 -12.58 -22.22 2.75
C VAL A 861 -14.11 -22.26 2.70
N SER A 862 -14.69 -23.19 3.45
CA SER A 862 -16.12 -23.18 3.78
C SER A 862 -16.47 -21.93 4.60
N VAL A 863 -17.57 -21.25 4.25
CA VAL A 863 -18.12 -20.10 4.98
C VAL A 863 -19.34 -20.47 5.84
N GLU A 864 -19.78 -21.72 5.82
CA GLU A 864 -20.97 -22.16 6.59
C GLU A 864 -20.67 -22.63 8.01
N HIS A 865 -19.39 -22.83 8.35
CA HIS A 865 -18.98 -23.43 9.62
C HIS A 865 -17.88 -22.61 10.31
N HIS A 866 -18.07 -22.30 11.60
CA HIS A 866 -17.05 -21.67 12.45
C HIS A 866 -15.81 -22.56 12.69
N ARG A 867 -15.81 -23.79 12.20
CA ARG A 867 -14.63 -24.66 12.05
C ARG A 867 -14.42 -24.88 10.56
N VAL A 868 -13.30 -24.40 10.03
CA VAL A 868 -13.00 -24.48 8.59
C VAL A 868 -12.95 -25.93 8.12
N SER A 869 -13.75 -26.27 7.11
CA SER A 869 -13.77 -27.59 6.43
C SER A 869 -12.51 -27.78 5.54
N ILE A 870 -11.31 -27.86 6.14
CA ILE A 870 -10.06 -27.68 5.40
C ILE A 870 -9.68 -28.87 4.49
N SER A 871 -10.03 -28.76 3.20
CA SER A 871 -9.30 -29.45 2.13
C SER A 871 -8.01 -28.68 1.85
N ARG A 872 -6.85 -29.30 2.11
CA ARG A 872 -5.51 -28.77 1.80
C ARG A 872 -4.84 -29.62 0.72
N SER A 873 -4.30 -28.99 -0.31
CA SER A 873 -3.32 -29.59 -1.22
C SER A 873 -2.02 -28.78 -1.21
N ARG A 874 -0.89 -29.47 -1.04
CA ARG A 874 0.44 -28.94 -1.36
C ARG A 874 0.93 -29.65 -2.61
N CYS A 875 0.93 -28.94 -3.73
CA CYS A 875 1.55 -29.41 -4.96
C CYS A 875 3.04 -29.08 -4.90
N THR A 876 3.89 -30.06 -5.19
CA THR A 876 5.35 -29.88 -5.17
C THR A 876 5.93 -30.39 -6.47
N ASN A 877 6.47 -29.49 -7.30
CA ASN A 877 7.08 -29.85 -8.58
C ASN A 877 8.60 -29.65 -8.50
N THR A 878 9.36 -30.72 -8.74
CA THR A 878 10.83 -30.72 -8.71
C THR A 878 11.44 -31.28 -10.00
N GLN A 879 10.58 -31.74 -10.92
CA GLN A 879 10.94 -32.29 -12.23
C GLN A 879 9.80 -31.95 -13.20
N TYR A 880 9.88 -30.76 -13.81
CA TYR A 880 8.88 -30.33 -14.78
C TYR A 880 8.81 -31.32 -15.95
N ARG A 881 7.60 -31.62 -16.42
CA ARG A 881 7.40 -32.45 -17.62
C ARG A 881 7.98 -31.74 -18.84
N SER A 882 9.17 -32.15 -19.25
CA SER A 882 9.74 -31.80 -20.55
C SER A 882 8.90 -32.44 -21.65
N THR A 883 8.56 -31.66 -22.68
CA THR A 883 7.98 -32.16 -23.94
C THR A 883 9.02 -32.92 -24.76
N GLY A 884 9.48 -34.07 -24.24
CA GLY A 884 10.27 -35.03 -24.99
C GLY A 884 9.43 -35.57 -26.14
N GLY A 885 9.93 -35.44 -27.36
CA GLY A 885 9.19 -35.82 -28.56
C GLY A 885 8.85 -37.31 -28.60
N SER A 886 7.84 -37.64 -29.40
CA SER A 886 7.48 -39.01 -29.72
C SER A 886 8.65 -39.73 -30.41
N ASP A 887 9.32 -40.62 -29.68
CA ASP A 887 10.21 -41.60 -30.29
C ASP A 887 10.04 -42.97 -29.63
N THR A 888 10.26 -44.01 -30.42
CA THR A 888 9.64 -45.33 -30.23
C THR A 888 10.08 -46.08 -28.97
N ARG A 889 9.12 -46.78 -28.34
CA ARG A 889 9.39 -47.93 -27.46
C ARG A 889 8.42 -49.07 -27.73
N SER A 890 8.92 -50.03 -28.51
CA SER A 890 8.55 -51.45 -28.44
C SER A 890 9.04 -52.07 -27.14
#